data_AF-A0A3A0BTK0-F1
#
_entry.id   AF-A0A3A0BTK0-F1
#
_cell.length_a   1.000
_cell.length_b   1.000
_cell.length_c   1.000
_cell.angle_alpha   90.00
_cell.angle_beta   90.00
_cell.angle_gamma   90.00
#
_symmetry.space_group_name_H-M   'P 1'
#
loop_
_entity.id
_entity.type
_entity.pdbx_description
1 polymer ?
#
loop_
_entity_poly.entity_id
_entity_poly.type
_entity_poly.pdbx_seq_one_letter_code
_entity_poly.pdbx_strand_id
1 'polypeptide(L)'
;MRRSGVERQPVRKCDHRTDPKTRKTKTVETAMTHRSQNRLLGWAAVFLFLQSVVLTLSPAARERSWNVDYRASHWIGFAVWGGCAYLVHRALEKNLPEHDPYIFPAAALLSGWGLLTVWRLDEGFGLRQTLWLGISSAILIAALRLGKNLAFLKSFKYIFLVGGLLITGLTLIFGTNPLGAGPRLWLGVGGIYFQPSEPLKILLVIYLSAYLADRANIRLTSLPMLAPTVAVTGLALLLLFIQRDLGAASIFIFIYTIFLFIAAGKRRILLTTGALLLAVLLIGYFLVDVIHARVIGWLNPWDDPTGNSYQIIQSLLAVANGGALGRGLGIGSPLLVPVSISDFIYAAIAEEAGLAGTLGLICLIWLILARGLIVAQRAPDNFRRFLAAGVVAYLGVQSLLIIGGNLRLLPLTGVTLPFVSYGGSSLLTSFIALYLLLAISNVEDAEPASLKDQRPYSILAGIFALGLFACAVAGAWWAIYRGDSLLARTDNARRAIADRYVLRGELVDINNSPINVTTGKSGAYLRQYLYPGLAPVTGYTHPVFGQAGIEASVDDYLRGLKGNPTSLILWNQLLYGTPPPGLDVRLSLDLSLQKTADELLAHHTGAIILMNAETGEILVMASHPTYDPNKLDDEGDSLSRDENSPLLNRATQGLYPAGDVFLPFILAQFDGELPGDSNLLAYYKESGLLRAPAIALPVAERDFPNELEDLRAIPLQVVLAAAAVSNEGVIPAPRIATAVNTLEQGWIVLPALDNAREAIPARAAKEAALSFIHAGDAFWSHAARGVIGKTTVNWLVAGTPPDWQGAPLALVVALEDDSPAAATRIGATLMNAVLNR
;
A
#
# COMPACT_ATOMS: atom_id res chain seq x y z
N MET A 1 23.99 24.59 -86.76
CA MET A 1 23.22 25.77 -86.26
C MET A 1 22.02 25.22 -85.49
N ARG A 2 21.65 25.57 -84.26
CA ARG A 2 21.94 26.63 -83.28
C ARG A 2 21.98 25.99 -81.88
N ARG A 3 22.86 26.45 -80.99
CA ARG A 3 22.83 26.17 -79.54
C ARG A 3 22.35 27.45 -78.83
N SER A 4 21.40 27.33 -77.90
CA SER A 4 20.93 28.41 -77.02
C SER A 4 21.73 28.42 -75.72
N GLY A 5 22.24 29.61 -75.35
CA GLY A 5 22.96 29.90 -74.13
C GLY A 5 22.03 30.25 -72.97
N VAL A 6 22.43 29.82 -71.78
CA VAL A 6 21.81 30.10 -70.48
C VAL A 6 22.48 31.32 -69.86
N GLU A 7 21.69 32.32 -69.48
CA GLU A 7 22.13 33.56 -68.84
C GLU A 7 22.15 33.41 -67.31
N ARG A 8 23.27 33.78 -66.67
CA ARG A 8 23.48 33.73 -65.21
C ARG A 8 23.13 35.08 -64.57
N GLN A 9 22.31 35.09 -63.52
CA GLN A 9 22.17 36.24 -62.60
C GLN A 9 23.15 36.13 -61.40
N PRO A 10 23.62 37.25 -60.81
CA PRO A 10 24.72 37.25 -59.84
C PRO A 10 24.25 37.06 -58.39
N VAL A 11 25.02 36.29 -57.63
CA VAL A 11 24.87 36.09 -56.18
C VAL A 11 25.37 37.33 -55.44
N ARG A 12 24.47 38.06 -54.76
CA ARG A 12 24.84 39.08 -53.76
C ARG A 12 25.45 38.39 -52.53
N LYS A 13 26.74 38.60 -52.29
CA LYS A 13 27.38 38.37 -50.97
C LYS A 13 26.92 39.49 -50.01
N CYS A 14 26.05 39.17 -49.06
CA CYS A 14 25.84 40.00 -47.87
C CYS A 14 26.90 39.63 -46.84
N ASP A 15 27.80 40.58 -46.57
CA ASP A 15 28.83 40.50 -45.53
C ASP A 15 28.18 40.86 -44.18
N HIS A 16 27.78 39.86 -43.39
CA HIS A 16 27.23 40.07 -42.05
C HIS A 16 28.36 40.33 -41.04
N ARG A 17 28.76 41.60 -40.90
CA ARG A 17 29.36 42.08 -39.64
C ARG A 17 28.27 42.08 -38.57
N THR A 18 28.38 41.18 -37.59
CA THR A 18 27.49 41.10 -36.43
C THR A 18 27.62 42.35 -35.54
N ASP A 19 26.49 43.00 -35.25
CA ASP A 19 26.40 44.25 -34.49
C ASP A 19 26.89 44.06 -33.04
N PRO A 20 27.83 44.87 -32.52
CA PRO A 20 28.36 44.77 -31.15
C PRO A 20 27.27 44.84 -30.05
N LYS A 21 26.09 45.42 -30.32
CA LYS A 21 24.96 45.37 -29.37
C LYS A 21 24.43 43.95 -29.19
N THR A 22 24.23 43.20 -30.28
CA THR A 22 23.72 41.81 -30.22
C THR A 22 24.69 40.86 -29.49
N ARG A 23 25.99 41.11 -29.59
CA ARG A 23 27.02 40.34 -28.88
C ARG A 23 26.97 40.58 -27.37
N LYS A 24 26.78 41.83 -26.93
CA LYS A 24 26.63 42.16 -25.50
C LYS A 24 25.35 41.55 -24.90
N THR A 25 24.21 41.61 -25.59
CA THR A 25 22.95 41.02 -25.09
C THR A 25 23.06 39.50 -24.92
N LYS A 26 23.65 38.80 -25.90
CA LYS A 26 23.90 37.35 -25.80
C LYS A 26 24.78 37.00 -24.62
N THR A 27 25.88 37.72 -24.42
CA THR A 27 26.79 37.46 -23.29
C THR A 27 26.08 37.59 -21.93
N VAL A 28 25.11 38.50 -21.81
CA VAL A 28 24.29 38.68 -20.59
C VAL A 28 23.26 37.57 -20.43
N GLU A 29 22.57 37.16 -21.50
CA GLU A 29 21.61 36.04 -21.45
C GLU A 29 22.28 34.71 -21.07
N THR A 30 23.44 34.39 -21.67
CA THR A 30 24.23 33.21 -21.33
C THR A 30 24.71 33.26 -19.87
N ALA A 31 25.13 34.44 -19.36
CA ALA A 31 25.50 34.57 -17.95
C ALA A 31 24.32 34.34 -16.98
N MET A 32 23.10 34.72 -17.37
CA MET A 32 21.89 34.49 -16.56
C MET A 32 21.45 33.03 -16.55
N THR A 33 21.59 32.30 -17.66
CA THR A 33 21.29 30.86 -17.72
C THR A 33 22.24 30.06 -16.82
N HIS A 34 23.54 30.34 -16.87
CA HIS A 34 24.54 29.71 -15.98
C HIS A 34 24.25 29.95 -14.49
N ARG A 35 23.87 31.17 -14.11
CA ARG A 35 23.49 31.48 -12.73
C ARG A 35 22.26 30.70 -12.26
N SER A 36 21.27 30.55 -13.13
CA SER A 36 20.04 29.83 -12.81
C SER A 36 20.30 28.34 -12.61
N GLN A 37 21.06 27.71 -13.52
CA GLN A 37 21.44 26.31 -13.42
C GLN A 37 22.28 26.03 -12.16
N ASN A 38 23.26 26.88 -11.85
CA ASN A 38 24.07 26.76 -10.64
C ASN A 38 23.22 26.79 -9.36
N ARG A 39 22.22 27.69 -9.29
CA ARG A 39 21.29 27.76 -8.16
C ARG A 39 20.45 26.49 -8.04
N LEU A 40 19.93 25.97 -9.15
CA LEU A 40 19.13 24.74 -9.15
C LEU A 40 19.94 23.52 -8.74
N LEU A 41 21.19 23.38 -9.22
CA LEU A 41 22.10 22.33 -8.78
C LEU A 41 22.47 22.48 -7.30
N GLY A 42 22.64 23.72 -6.82
CA GLY A 42 22.83 24.01 -5.40
C GLY A 42 21.65 23.53 -4.54
N TRP A 43 20.42 23.83 -4.95
CA TRP A 43 19.21 23.33 -4.28
C TRP A 43 19.10 21.80 -4.32
N ALA A 44 19.43 21.18 -5.45
CA ALA A 44 19.48 19.72 -5.55
C ALA A 44 20.52 19.12 -4.59
N ALA A 45 21.72 19.73 -4.50
CA ALA A 45 22.76 19.29 -3.57
C ALA A 45 22.34 19.45 -2.11
N VAL A 46 21.68 20.57 -1.74
CA VAL A 46 21.13 20.78 -0.40
C VAL A 46 20.06 19.74 -0.07
N PHE A 47 19.13 19.48 -1.00
CA PHE A 47 18.09 18.46 -0.81
C PHE A 47 18.70 17.08 -0.56
N LEU A 48 19.65 16.64 -1.40
CA LEU A 48 20.29 15.33 -1.27
C LEU A 48 21.22 15.25 -0.05
N PHE A 49 21.85 16.36 0.34
CA PHE A 49 22.63 16.44 1.57
C PHE A 49 21.74 16.25 2.79
N LEU A 50 20.61 16.98 2.86
CA LEU A 50 19.63 16.82 3.93
C LEU A 50 19.06 15.40 3.96
N GLN A 51 18.72 14.83 2.80
CA GLN A 51 18.33 13.42 2.71
C GLN A 51 19.42 12.49 3.26
N SER A 52 20.70 12.72 2.93
CA SER A 52 21.81 11.91 3.45
C SER A 52 21.94 12.03 4.97
N VAL A 53 21.79 13.22 5.54
CA VAL A 53 21.78 13.43 6.99
C VAL A 53 20.61 12.69 7.64
N VAL A 54 19.40 12.83 7.09
CA VAL A 54 18.20 12.14 7.60
C VAL A 54 18.37 10.63 7.54
N LEU A 55 18.89 10.09 6.43
CA LEU A 55 19.15 8.65 6.30
C LEU A 55 20.16 8.15 7.33
N THR A 56 21.21 8.92 7.62
CA THR A 56 22.18 8.60 8.68
C THR A 56 21.52 8.56 10.05
N LEU A 57 20.64 9.51 10.35
CA LEU A 57 19.93 9.63 11.64
C LEU A 57 18.67 8.73 11.75
N SER A 58 18.18 8.19 10.64
CA SER A 58 16.94 7.41 10.60
C SER A 58 16.87 6.23 11.57
N PRO A 59 17.96 5.47 11.86
CA PRO A 59 17.91 4.43 12.89
C PRO A 59 17.61 5.00 14.27
N ALA A 60 18.12 6.19 14.60
CA ALA A 60 17.92 6.81 15.91
C ALA A 60 16.46 7.26 16.10
N ALA A 61 15.85 7.79 15.03
CA ALA A 61 14.44 8.12 15.02
C ALA A 61 13.56 6.87 15.11
N ARG A 62 13.88 5.81 14.34
CA ARG A 62 13.11 4.56 14.33
C ARG A 62 13.13 3.85 15.68
N GLU A 63 14.28 3.83 16.36
CA GLU A 63 14.45 3.20 17.68
C GLU A 63 14.13 4.14 18.86
N ARG A 64 13.80 5.40 18.57
CA ARG A 64 13.62 6.48 19.57
C ARG A 64 14.78 6.60 20.56
N SER A 65 16.01 6.35 20.09
CA SER A 65 17.23 6.31 20.91
C SER A 65 18.44 6.79 20.11
N TRP A 66 19.35 7.52 20.76
CA TRP A 66 20.61 7.95 20.15
C TRP A 66 21.70 6.85 20.16
N ASN A 67 21.47 5.75 20.91
CA ASN A 67 22.40 4.62 20.99
C ASN A 67 22.07 3.58 19.93
N VAL A 68 22.45 3.86 18.69
CA VAL A 68 22.19 3.03 17.50
C VAL A 68 23.38 3.02 16.55
N ASP A 69 23.44 2.02 15.69
CA ASP A 69 24.41 1.99 14.59
C ASP A 69 23.96 2.92 13.47
N TYR A 70 24.63 4.06 13.35
CA TYR A 70 24.39 5.03 12.30
C TYR A 70 24.84 4.50 10.94
N ARG A 71 24.01 4.72 9.92
CA ARG A 71 24.34 4.34 8.54
C ARG A 71 25.06 5.48 7.84
N ALA A 72 26.26 5.22 7.33
CA ALA A 72 27.04 6.24 6.60
C ALA A 72 27.47 5.80 5.19
N SER A 73 27.12 4.59 4.77
CA SER A 73 27.53 4.00 3.48
C SER A 73 27.05 4.83 2.28
N HIS A 74 25.84 5.40 2.34
CA HIS A 74 25.24 6.21 1.28
C HIS A 74 25.98 7.53 0.99
N TRP A 75 26.84 8.01 1.88
CA TRP A 75 27.65 9.21 1.64
C TRP A 75 28.60 9.06 0.45
N ILE A 76 29.02 7.82 0.14
CA ILE A 76 29.78 7.52 -1.07
C ILE A 76 28.95 7.88 -2.31
N GLY A 77 27.69 7.45 -2.34
CA GLY A 77 26.74 7.79 -3.40
C GLY A 77 26.56 9.29 -3.57
N PHE A 78 26.36 10.02 -2.46
CA PHE A 78 26.23 11.48 -2.46
C PHE A 78 27.48 12.18 -3.00
N ALA A 79 28.68 11.79 -2.53
CA ALA A 79 29.94 12.39 -2.94
C ALA A 79 30.23 12.17 -4.44
N VAL A 80 30.02 10.95 -4.93
CA VAL A 80 30.18 10.62 -6.36
C VAL A 80 29.17 11.38 -7.20
N TRP A 81 27.90 11.42 -6.78
CA TRP A 81 26.87 12.22 -7.46
C TRP A 81 27.27 13.70 -7.56
N GLY A 82 27.73 14.31 -6.47
CA GLY A 82 28.16 15.71 -6.45
C GLY A 82 29.34 15.98 -7.38
N GLY A 83 30.34 15.10 -7.37
CA GLY A 83 31.48 15.16 -8.29
C GLY A 83 31.06 15.01 -9.75
N CYS A 84 30.23 14.03 -10.08
CA CYS A 84 29.70 13.83 -11.43
C CYS A 84 28.87 15.03 -11.90
N ALA A 85 27.96 15.53 -11.05
CA ALA A 85 27.11 16.68 -11.37
C ALA A 85 27.95 17.93 -11.65
N TYR A 86 28.96 18.21 -10.84
CA TYR A 86 29.90 19.31 -11.05
C TYR A 86 30.69 19.18 -12.36
N LEU A 87 31.25 17.99 -12.64
CA LEU A 87 32.03 17.74 -13.85
C LEU A 87 31.19 17.85 -15.13
N VAL A 88 29.96 17.30 -15.11
CA VAL A 88 29.02 17.41 -16.22
C VAL A 88 28.60 18.87 -16.41
N HIS A 89 28.28 19.59 -15.32
CA HIS A 89 27.93 21.00 -15.39
C HIS A 89 29.06 21.82 -16.04
N ARG A 90 30.31 21.66 -15.59
CA ARG A 90 31.47 22.33 -16.19
C ARG A 90 31.68 21.95 -17.66
N ALA A 91 31.42 20.69 -18.02
CA ALA A 91 31.48 20.26 -19.41
C ALA A 91 30.37 20.87 -20.27
N LEU A 92 29.17 21.07 -19.72
CA LEU A 92 28.06 21.76 -20.38
C LEU A 92 28.38 23.24 -20.60
N GLU A 93 28.85 23.95 -19.57
CA GLU A 93 29.21 25.36 -19.72
C GLU A 93 30.29 25.59 -20.78
N LYS A 94 31.27 24.68 -20.85
CA LYS A 94 32.35 24.78 -21.83
C LYS A 94 31.90 24.42 -23.25
N ASN A 95 31.13 23.34 -23.41
CA ASN A 95 30.84 22.79 -24.74
C ASN A 95 29.50 23.24 -25.31
N LEU A 96 28.47 23.47 -24.49
CA LEU A 96 27.12 23.86 -24.90
C LEU A 96 26.64 25.11 -24.12
N PRO A 97 27.21 26.31 -24.34
CA PRO A 97 26.94 27.47 -23.48
C PRO A 97 25.46 27.91 -23.48
N GLU A 98 24.72 27.66 -24.57
CA GLU A 98 23.32 28.12 -24.74
C GLU A 98 22.30 26.98 -24.54
N HIS A 99 22.67 25.90 -23.83
CA HIS A 99 21.75 24.81 -23.51
C HIS A 99 20.63 25.24 -22.54
N ASP A 100 19.54 24.45 -22.50
CA ASP A 100 18.45 24.69 -21.55
C ASP A 100 18.92 24.47 -20.09
N PRO A 101 18.81 25.48 -19.20
CA PRO A 101 19.39 25.42 -17.86
C PRO A 101 18.57 24.58 -16.87
N TYR A 102 17.38 24.09 -17.23
CA TYR A 102 16.47 23.37 -16.32
C TYR A 102 16.53 21.85 -16.47
N ILE A 103 16.81 21.34 -17.68
CA ILE A 103 16.77 19.90 -17.98
C ILE A 103 17.84 19.14 -17.16
N PHE A 104 19.08 19.61 -17.16
CA PHE A 104 20.17 18.92 -16.46
C PHE A 104 19.99 18.90 -14.93
N PRO A 105 19.69 20.03 -14.24
CA PRO A 105 19.44 19.99 -12.79
C PRO A 105 18.29 19.07 -12.38
N ALA A 106 17.20 19.02 -13.16
CA ALA A 106 16.08 18.12 -12.89
C ALA A 106 16.50 16.64 -13.00
N ALA A 107 17.22 16.27 -14.05
CA ALA A 107 17.74 14.91 -14.23
C ALA A 107 18.78 14.54 -13.16
N ALA A 108 19.64 15.50 -12.78
CA ALA A 108 20.61 15.32 -11.70
C ALA A 108 19.91 15.07 -10.36
N LEU A 109 18.86 15.83 -10.03
CA LEU A 109 18.10 15.62 -8.80
C LEU A 109 17.37 14.27 -8.80
N LEU A 110 16.72 13.90 -9.90
CA LEU A 110 16.04 12.60 -10.04
C LEU A 110 17.01 11.43 -9.86
N SER A 111 18.19 11.50 -10.50
CA SER A 111 19.22 10.46 -10.39
C SER A 111 19.87 10.40 -9.02
N GLY A 112 20.08 11.54 -8.37
CA GLY A 112 20.59 11.58 -7.00
C GLY A 112 19.59 11.04 -5.98
N TRP A 113 18.32 11.41 -6.10
CA TRP A 113 17.26 10.94 -5.21
C TRP A 113 17.03 9.42 -5.39
N GLY A 114 16.99 8.96 -6.64
CA GLY A 114 16.95 7.53 -6.96
C GLY A 114 18.15 6.78 -6.39
N LEU A 115 19.37 7.30 -6.57
CA LEU A 115 20.59 6.71 -6.04
C LEU A 115 20.56 6.55 -4.51
N LEU A 116 20.21 7.61 -3.77
CA LEU A 116 20.13 7.55 -2.30
C LEU A 116 19.02 6.60 -1.83
N THR A 117 17.91 6.52 -2.56
CA THR A 117 16.84 5.55 -2.28
C THR A 117 17.34 4.11 -2.50
N VAL A 118 18.09 3.84 -3.57
CA VAL A 118 18.68 2.51 -3.80
C VAL A 118 19.68 2.15 -2.70
N TRP A 119 20.57 3.06 -2.31
CA TRP A 119 21.48 2.87 -1.16
C TRP A 119 20.73 2.57 0.15
N ARG A 120 19.59 3.25 0.36
CA ARG A 120 18.76 3.03 1.54
C ARG A 120 18.14 1.63 1.56
N LEU A 121 17.76 1.10 0.40
CA LEU A 121 17.12 -0.21 0.26
C LEU A 121 18.14 -1.35 0.28
N ASP A 122 19.24 -1.23 -0.45
CA ASP A 122 20.30 -2.23 -0.53
C ASP A 122 21.66 -1.59 -0.88
N GLU A 123 22.66 -1.82 -0.03
CA GLU A 123 23.99 -1.20 -0.17
C GLU A 123 24.76 -1.74 -1.38
N GLY A 124 24.62 -3.04 -1.71
CA GLY A 124 25.30 -3.67 -2.83
C GLY A 124 24.80 -3.15 -4.17
N PHE A 125 23.48 -3.01 -4.33
CA PHE A 125 22.89 -2.35 -5.49
C PHE A 125 23.16 -0.84 -5.50
N GLY A 126 23.28 -0.20 -4.33
CA GLY A 126 23.70 1.20 -4.20
C GLY A 126 25.10 1.45 -4.78
N LEU A 127 26.07 0.60 -4.46
CA LEU A 127 27.42 0.65 -5.04
C LEU A 127 27.39 0.48 -6.57
N ARG A 128 26.63 -0.52 -7.06
CA ARG A 128 26.51 -0.77 -8.51
C ARG A 128 25.87 0.40 -9.24
N GLN A 129 24.81 0.99 -8.69
CA GLN A 129 24.16 2.16 -9.26
C GLN A 129 25.10 3.38 -9.26
N THR A 130 25.91 3.55 -8.21
CA THR A 130 26.94 4.60 -8.13
C THR A 130 27.96 4.45 -9.27
N LEU A 131 28.45 3.23 -9.54
CA LEU A 131 29.35 2.95 -10.65
C LEU A 131 28.69 3.27 -12.00
N TRP A 132 27.44 2.86 -12.21
CA TRP A 132 26.68 3.16 -13.42
C TRP A 132 26.42 4.66 -13.61
N LEU A 133 26.21 5.42 -12.53
CA LEU A 133 26.11 6.87 -12.59
C LEU A 133 27.44 7.50 -13.05
N GLY A 134 28.55 7.01 -12.52
CA GLY A 134 29.90 7.43 -12.94
C GLY A 134 30.16 7.15 -14.43
N ILE A 135 29.86 5.93 -14.89
CA ILE A 135 29.99 5.52 -16.30
C ILE A 135 29.09 6.38 -17.20
N SER A 136 27.83 6.57 -16.81
CA SER A 136 26.85 7.37 -17.57
C SER A 136 27.28 8.83 -17.67
N SER A 137 27.81 9.40 -16.59
CA SER A 137 28.35 10.76 -16.55
C SER A 137 29.61 10.90 -17.40
N ALA A 138 30.51 9.91 -17.37
CA ALA A 138 31.72 9.90 -18.19
C ALA A 138 31.38 9.84 -19.69
N ILE A 139 30.43 8.97 -20.08
CA ILE A 139 29.95 8.87 -21.47
C ILE A 139 29.26 10.17 -21.90
N LEU A 140 28.44 10.77 -21.05
CA LEU A 140 27.84 12.08 -21.31
C LEU A 140 28.91 13.16 -21.55
N ILE A 141 29.93 13.25 -20.69
CA ILE A 141 31.05 14.21 -20.85
C ILE A 141 31.83 13.93 -22.14
N ALA A 142 32.08 12.66 -22.47
CA ALA A 142 32.75 12.29 -23.71
C ALA A 142 31.93 12.71 -24.93
N ALA A 143 30.62 12.48 -24.93
CA ALA A 143 29.71 12.90 -26.00
C ALA A 143 29.69 14.44 -26.15
N LEU A 144 29.66 15.18 -25.04
CA LEU A 144 29.75 16.65 -25.05
C LEU A 144 31.06 17.17 -25.66
N ARG A 145 32.17 16.43 -25.52
CA ARG A 145 33.49 16.79 -26.09
C ARG A 145 33.64 16.40 -27.56
N LEU A 146 33.11 15.24 -27.97
CA LEU A 146 33.31 14.65 -29.30
C LEU A 146 32.52 15.37 -30.41
N GLY A 147 31.47 16.12 -30.06
CA GLY A 147 30.96 17.17 -30.95
C GLY A 147 29.45 17.32 -31.00
N LYS A 148 29.01 18.55 -31.27
CA LYS A 148 27.61 19.00 -31.34
C LYS A 148 26.84 18.50 -32.57
N ASN A 149 27.54 17.94 -33.56
CA ASN A 149 26.95 17.66 -34.85
C ASN A 149 26.21 16.32 -34.83
N LEU A 150 24.90 16.35 -34.64
CA LEU A 150 24.04 15.16 -34.66
C LEU A 150 23.82 14.58 -36.06
N ALA A 151 24.39 15.16 -37.12
CA ALA A 151 24.20 14.68 -38.50
C ALA A 151 24.71 13.25 -38.71
N PHE A 152 25.74 12.80 -37.99
CA PHE A 152 26.23 11.41 -38.13
C PHE A 152 25.17 10.38 -37.72
N LEU A 153 24.33 10.69 -36.72
CA LEU A 153 23.21 9.85 -36.30
C LEU A 153 22.19 9.66 -37.43
N LYS A 154 21.96 10.73 -38.20
CA LYS A 154 21.08 10.70 -39.38
C LYS A 154 21.68 9.86 -40.52
N SER A 155 22.98 9.99 -40.76
CA SER A 155 23.69 9.27 -41.84
C SER A 155 23.78 7.77 -41.59
N PHE A 156 24.04 7.35 -40.36
CA PHE A 156 24.24 5.94 -39.99
C PHE A 156 23.01 5.30 -39.33
N LYS A 157 21.82 5.87 -39.51
CA LYS A 157 20.56 5.43 -38.89
C LYS A 157 20.27 3.92 -39.04
N TYR A 158 20.57 3.34 -40.21
CA TYR A 158 20.34 1.93 -40.48
C TYR A 158 21.36 1.03 -39.77
N ILE A 159 22.63 1.44 -39.74
CA ILE A 159 23.70 0.69 -39.07
C ILE A 159 23.41 0.62 -37.57
N PHE A 160 23.04 1.75 -36.97
CA PHE A 160 22.72 1.78 -35.54
C PHE A 160 21.50 0.90 -35.22
N LEU A 161 20.40 1.01 -35.97
CA LEU A 161 19.22 0.23 -35.67
C LEU A 161 19.41 -1.28 -35.90
N VAL A 162 20.02 -1.67 -37.02
CA VAL A 162 20.32 -3.08 -37.30
C VAL A 162 21.30 -3.62 -36.27
N GLY A 163 22.35 -2.87 -35.92
CA GLY A 163 23.28 -3.24 -34.85
C GLY A 163 22.56 -3.44 -33.51
N GLY A 164 21.67 -2.53 -33.12
CA GLY A 164 20.86 -2.66 -31.91
C GLY A 164 19.94 -3.89 -31.94
N LEU A 165 19.29 -4.17 -33.07
CA LEU A 165 18.45 -5.36 -33.25
C LEU A 165 19.27 -6.65 -33.18
N LEU A 166 20.46 -6.67 -33.76
CA LEU A 166 21.37 -7.82 -33.70
C LEU A 166 21.84 -8.07 -32.26
N ILE A 167 22.29 -7.04 -31.54
CA ILE A 167 22.72 -7.17 -30.14
C ILE A 167 21.55 -7.61 -29.25
N THR A 168 20.34 -7.10 -29.51
CA THR A 168 19.13 -7.57 -28.81
C THR A 168 18.82 -9.01 -29.18
N GLY A 169 18.97 -9.39 -30.44
CA GLY A 169 18.81 -10.77 -30.93
C GLY A 169 19.80 -11.75 -30.29
N LEU A 170 21.03 -11.31 -30.00
CA LEU A 170 22.04 -12.14 -29.33
C LEU A 170 21.59 -12.61 -27.95
N THR A 171 20.68 -11.89 -27.27
CA THR A 171 20.13 -12.35 -25.97
C THR A 171 19.27 -13.62 -26.10
N LEU A 172 18.74 -13.95 -27.29
CA LEU A 172 18.03 -15.22 -27.47
C LEU A 172 18.96 -16.43 -27.30
N ILE A 173 20.25 -16.26 -27.57
CA ILE A 173 21.27 -17.32 -27.52
C ILE A 173 22.09 -17.19 -26.24
N PHE A 174 22.59 -15.99 -25.95
CA PHE A 174 23.52 -15.69 -24.85
C PHE A 174 22.88 -14.94 -23.68
N GLY A 175 21.55 -14.80 -23.68
CA GLY A 175 20.84 -14.08 -22.64
C GLY A 175 20.95 -14.78 -21.29
N THR A 176 21.05 -13.97 -20.26
CA THR A 176 21.08 -14.34 -18.85
C THR A 176 20.02 -13.54 -18.11
N ASN A 177 19.64 -14.01 -16.92
CA ASN A 177 18.81 -13.23 -16.00
C ASN A 177 19.63 -12.95 -14.73
N PRO A 178 19.81 -11.67 -14.32
CA PRO A 178 20.58 -11.31 -13.14
C PRO A 178 20.06 -11.92 -11.83
N LEU A 179 18.77 -12.25 -11.76
CA LEU A 179 18.10 -12.85 -10.60
C LEU A 179 18.04 -14.38 -10.67
N GLY A 180 18.58 -15.01 -11.72
CA GLY A 180 18.61 -16.46 -11.90
C GLY A 180 17.29 -17.08 -12.40
N ALA A 181 16.15 -16.42 -12.19
CA ALA A 181 14.83 -16.88 -12.64
C ALA A 181 14.13 -15.83 -13.53
N GLY A 182 13.45 -16.28 -14.59
CA GLY A 182 12.67 -15.44 -15.50
C GLY A 182 13.30 -15.24 -16.90
N PRO A 183 12.81 -14.27 -17.68
CA PRO A 183 13.25 -14.05 -19.05
C PRO A 183 14.74 -13.69 -19.17
N ARG A 184 15.42 -14.20 -20.19
CA ARG A 184 16.87 -14.03 -20.42
C ARG A 184 17.16 -12.77 -21.23
N LEU A 185 16.95 -11.59 -20.64
CA LEU A 185 17.02 -10.30 -21.34
C LEU A 185 18.40 -9.62 -21.32
N TRP A 186 19.34 -10.12 -20.51
CA TRP A 186 20.60 -9.44 -20.23
C TRP A 186 21.80 -10.17 -20.81
N LEU A 187 22.76 -9.43 -21.36
CA LEU A 187 24.11 -9.92 -21.67
C LEU A 187 25.00 -9.64 -20.47
N GLY A 188 25.53 -10.68 -19.84
CA GLY A 188 26.32 -10.57 -18.61
C GLY A 188 27.76 -11.04 -18.79
N VAL A 189 28.73 -10.23 -18.33
CA VAL A 189 30.15 -10.63 -18.22
C VAL A 189 30.70 -10.13 -16.88
N GLY A 190 31.28 -11.03 -16.08
CA GLY A 190 31.98 -10.66 -14.84
C GLY A 190 31.12 -9.93 -13.78
N GLY A 191 29.83 -10.26 -13.68
CA GLY A 191 28.90 -9.62 -12.73
C GLY A 191 28.33 -8.27 -13.17
N ILE A 192 28.68 -7.79 -14.38
CA ILE A 192 28.08 -6.62 -15.01
C ILE A 192 27.07 -7.10 -16.05
N TYR A 193 25.84 -6.59 -15.95
CA TYR A 193 24.74 -6.95 -16.85
C TYR A 193 24.34 -5.76 -17.70
N PHE A 194 24.22 -5.99 -19.01
CA PHE A 194 23.77 -5.02 -19.98
C PHE A 194 22.51 -5.53 -20.68
N GLN A 195 21.42 -4.77 -20.62
CA GLN A 195 20.17 -5.07 -21.32
C GLN A 195 20.14 -4.35 -22.66
N PRO A 196 20.25 -5.05 -23.81
CA PRO A 196 20.29 -4.40 -25.13
C PRO A 196 18.98 -3.72 -25.55
N SER A 197 17.83 -4.19 -25.02
CA SER A 197 16.53 -3.58 -25.33
C SER A 197 16.39 -2.14 -24.79
N GLU A 198 17.18 -1.76 -23.77
CA GLU A 198 17.24 -0.40 -23.25
C GLU A 198 17.73 0.62 -24.30
N PRO A 199 18.97 0.53 -24.81
CA PRO A 199 19.45 1.45 -25.85
C PRO A 199 18.70 1.28 -27.18
N LEU A 200 18.16 0.09 -27.49
CA LEU A 200 17.36 -0.12 -28.71
C LEU A 200 16.18 0.86 -28.81
N LYS A 201 15.58 1.28 -27.68
CA LYS A 201 14.53 2.33 -27.66
C LYS A 201 15.01 3.62 -28.29
N ILE A 202 16.19 4.10 -27.90
CA ILE A 202 16.77 5.35 -28.44
C ILE A 202 17.22 5.16 -29.88
N LEU A 203 17.75 3.99 -30.24
CA LEU A 203 18.14 3.69 -31.62
C LEU A 203 16.93 3.70 -32.57
N LEU A 204 15.79 3.16 -32.13
CA LEU A 204 14.53 3.26 -32.86
C LEU A 204 14.09 4.73 -33.00
N VAL A 205 14.15 5.51 -31.92
CA VAL A 205 13.83 6.96 -31.93
C VAL A 205 14.70 7.70 -32.95
N ILE A 206 16.01 7.43 -32.99
CA ILE A 206 16.94 8.04 -33.97
C ILE A 206 16.55 7.66 -35.39
N TYR A 207 16.29 6.38 -35.64
CA TYR A 207 15.88 5.90 -36.95
C TYR A 207 14.58 6.54 -37.44
N LEU A 208 13.52 6.51 -36.62
CA LEU A 208 12.22 7.09 -36.96
C LEU A 208 12.34 8.59 -37.23
N SER A 209 13.11 9.29 -36.39
CA SER A 209 13.38 10.73 -36.55
C SER A 209 14.05 11.03 -37.87
N ALA A 210 15.10 10.29 -38.22
CA ALA A 210 15.85 10.50 -39.45
C ALA A 210 15.02 10.13 -40.69
N TYR A 211 14.31 8.99 -40.63
CA TYR A 211 13.49 8.50 -41.73
C TYR A 211 12.31 9.43 -42.05
N LEU A 212 11.65 9.96 -41.02
CA LEU A 212 10.53 10.90 -41.18
C LEU A 212 11.01 12.31 -41.55
N ALA A 213 12.15 12.76 -41.01
CA ALA A 213 12.73 14.06 -41.39
C ALA A 213 13.06 14.14 -42.88
N ASP A 214 13.59 13.06 -43.47
CA ASP A 214 13.88 12.96 -44.90
C ASP A 214 12.61 13.04 -45.78
N ARG A 215 11.42 12.81 -45.20
CA ARG A 215 10.13 12.74 -45.91
C ARG A 215 9.08 13.75 -45.41
N ALA A 216 9.46 14.69 -44.55
CA ALA A 216 8.56 15.62 -43.88
C ALA A 216 7.75 16.55 -44.82
N ASN A 217 8.17 16.69 -46.08
CA ASN A 217 7.48 17.50 -47.09
C ASN A 217 6.49 16.72 -47.97
N ILE A 218 6.39 15.39 -47.81
CA ILE A 218 5.51 14.51 -48.59
C ILE A 218 4.31 14.13 -47.73
N ARG A 219 3.09 14.08 -48.30
CA ARG A 219 1.88 13.65 -47.56
C ARG A 219 2.05 12.20 -47.11
N LEU A 220 2.18 11.98 -45.80
CA LEU A 220 2.40 10.69 -45.12
C LEU A 220 1.18 9.75 -45.12
N THR A 221 0.37 9.73 -46.18
CA THR A 221 -0.87 8.95 -46.27
C THR A 221 -0.75 7.66 -47.08
N SER A 222 0.40 7.41 -47.70
CA SER A 222 0.59 6.26 -48.61
C SER A 222 1.24 5.07 -47.89
N LEU A 223 0.60 3.89 -47.94
CA LEU A 223 1.10 2.61 -47.39
C LEU A 223 2.60 2.32 -47.67
N PRO A 224 3.15 2.58 -48.88
CA PRO A 224 4.57 2.36 -49.18
C PRO A 224 5.54 3.20 -48.34
N MET A 225 5.11 4.36 -47.84
CA MET A 225 5.95 5.23 -47.01
C MET A 225 5.99 4.78 -45.55
N LEU A 226 4.93 4.11 -45.07
CA LEU A 226 4.88 3.58 -43.72
C LEU A 226 5.51 2.18 -43.65
N ALA A 227 5.45 1.42 -44.75
CA ALA A 227 5.91 0.03 -44.82
C ALA A 227 7.32 -0.21 -44.22
N PRO A 228 8.38 0.58 -44.53
CA PRO A 228 9.69 0.36 -43.91
C PRO A 228 9.70 0.59 -42.40
N THR A 229 8.96 1.58 -41.91
CA THR A 229 8.88 1.87 -40.47
C THR A 229 8.06 0.82 -39.72
N VAL A 230 6.99 0.32 -40.33
CA VAL A 230 6.17 -0.79 -39.81
C VAL A 230 6.99 -2.07 -39.79
N ALA A 231 7.72 -2.39 -40.85
CA ALA A 231 8.52 -3.60 -40.94
C ALA A 231 9.61 -3.66 -39.86
N VAL A 232 10.37 -2.58 -39.68
CA VAL A 232 11.47 -2.59 -38.70
C VAL A 232 10.94 -2.52 -37.27
N THR A 233 9.89 -1.74 -37.00
CA THR A 233 9.26 -1.72 -35.68
C THR A 233 8.60 -3.06 -35.38
N GLY A 234 7.94 -3.68 -36.36
CA GLY A 234 7.35 -5.01 -36.26
C GLY A 234 8.39 -6.09 -35.98
N LEU A 235 9.56 -6.02 -36.62
CA LEU A 235 10.68 -6.92 -36.31
C LEU A 235 11.19 -6.75 -34.88
N ALA A 236 11.31 -5.51 -34.40
CA ALA A 236 11.68 -5.22 -33.02
C ALA A 236 10.64 -5.78 -32.03
N LEU A 237 9.35 -5.56 -32.31
CA LEU A 237 8.25 -6.06 -31.48
C LEU A 237 8.18 -7.59 -31.47
N LEU A 238 8.37 -8.24 -32.62
CA LEU A 238 8.45 -9.69 -32.72
C LEU A 238 9.58 -10.24 -31.85
N LEU A 239 10.75 -9.61 -31.91
CA LEU A 239 11.90 -9.99 -31.10
C LEU A 239 11.61 -9.87 -29.59
N LEU A 240 11.04 -8.73 -29.16
CA LEU A 240 10.68 -8.50 -27.76
C LEU A 240 9.56 -9.44 -27.27
N PHE A 241 8.62 -9.78 -28.15
CA PHE A 241 7.56 -10.74 -27.84
C PHE A 241 8.13 -12.15 -27.64
N ILE A 242 9.06 -12.59 -28.49
CA ILE A 242 9.78 -13.87 -28.32
C ILE A 242 10.55 -13.89 -26.99
N GLN A 243 11.16 -12.76 -26.62
CA GLN A 243 11.85 -12.59 -25.34
C GLN A 243 10.91 -12.54 -24.13
N ARG A 244 9.59 -12.42 -24.34
CA ARG A 244 8.57 -12.15 -23.31
C ARG A 244 8.81 -10.83 -22.56
N ASP A 245 9.44 -9.84 -23.20
CA ASP A 245 9.64 -8.47 -22.68
C ASP A 245 8.45 -7.57 -23.08
N LEU A 246 7.29 -7.84 -22.46
CA LEU A 246 6.04 -7.11 -22.73
C LEU A 246 6.14 -5.62 -22.36
N GLY A 247 6.96 -5.29 -21.36
CA GLY A 247 7.20 -3.93 -20.90
C GLY A 247 7.88 -3.10 -21.99
N ALA A 248 9.03 -3.56 -22.50
CA ALA A 248 9.69 -2.88 -23.60
C ALA A 248 8.81 -2.85 -24.86
N ALA A 249 8.11 -3.95 -25.19
CA ALA A 249 7.22 -3.99 -26.35
C ALA A 249 6.14 -2.90 -26.30
N SER A 250 5.51 -2.70 -25.14
CA SER A 250 4.51 -1.64 -24.96
C SER A 250 5.09 -0.24 -25.20
N ILE A 251 6.29 0.05 -24.69
CA ILE A 251 6.99 1.32 -24.90
C ILE A 251 7.27 1.55 -26.40
N PHE A 252 7.72 0.52 -27.12
CA PHE A 252 7.99 0.61 -28.56
C PHE A 252 6.72 0.97 -29.35
N ILE A 253 5.58 0.35 -29.01
CA ILE A 253 4.31 0.64 -29.68
C ILE A 253 3.88 2.09 -29.42
N PHE A 254 3.95 2.55 -28.17
CA PHE A 254 3.59 3.94 -27.84
C PHE A 254 4.53 4.96 -28.50
N ILE A 255 5.84 4.72 -28.49
CA ILE A 255 6.82 5.57 -29.21
C ILE A 255 6.44 5.64 -30.69
N TYR A 256 6.26 4.49 -31.35
CA TYR A 256 5.91 4.44 -32.77
C TYR A 256 4.60 5.20 -33.07
N THR A 257 3.59 5.00 -32.23
CA THR A 257 2.29 5.69 -32.33
C THR A 257 2.44 7.20 -32.24
N ILE A 258 3.23 7.69 -31.27
CA ILE A 258 3.49 9.12 -31.10
C ILE A 258 4.23 9.68 -32.32
N PHE A 259 5.21 8.96 -32.87
CA PHE A 259 5.91 9.36 -34.09
C PHE A 259 4.95 9.51 -35.29
N LEU A 260 4.05 8.53 -35.49
CA LEU A 260 3.04 8.62 -36.54
C LEU A 260 2.10 9.80 -36.33
N PHE A 261 1.68 10.04 -35.08
CA PHE A 261 0.82 11.17 -34.74
C PHE A 261 1.49 12.52 -35.03
N ILE A 262 2.73 12.72 -34.58
CA ILE A 262 3.47 13.98 -34.80
C ILE A 262 3.72 14.18 -36.30
N ALA A 263 4.13 13.12 -37.02
CA ALA A 263 4.49 13.24 -38.43
C ALA A 263 3.26 13.49 -39.33
N ALA A 264 2.13 12.85 -39.05
CA ALA A 264 0.92 13.01 -39.86
C ALA A 264 0.00 14.16 -39.41
N GLY A 265 0.12 14.63 -38.16
CA GLY A 265 -0.68 15.74 -37.61
C GLY A 265 -2.16 15.44 -37.38
N LYS A 266 -2.59 14.16 -37.49
CA LYS A 266 -4.01 13.77 -37.41
C LYS A 266 -4.33 13.08 -36.09
N ARG A 267 -5.20 13.69 -35.28
CA ARG A 267 -5.69 13.11 -34.01
C ARG A 267 -6.32 11.72 -34.17
N ARG A 268 -6.93 11.44 -35.33
CA ARG A 268 -7.51 10.13 -35.64
C ARG A 268 -6.52 8.97 -35.47
N ILE A 269 -5.22 9.20 -35.70
CA ILE A 269 -4.18 8.17 -35.55
C ILE A 269 -4.09 7.68 -34.10
N LEU A 270 -4.13 8.60 -33.13
CA LEU A 270 -4.10 8.24 -31.71
C LEU A 270 -5.32 7.38 -31.34
N LEU A 271 -6.51 7.74 -31.85
CA LEU A 271 -7.75 7.00 -31.59
C LEU A 271 -7.72 5.62 -32.25
N THR A 272 -7.30 5.51 -33.52
CA THR A 272 -7.25 4.24 -34.23
C THR A 272 -6.20 3.30 -33.65
N THR A 273 -5.02 3.81 -33.28
CA THR A 273 -3.96 2.99 -32.69
C THR A 273 -4.29 2.62 -31.25
N GLY A 274 -4.95 3.51 -30.49
CA GLY A 274 -5.49 3.18 -29.17
C GLY A 274 -6.54 2.07 -29.23
N ALA A 275 -7.48 2.13 -30.18
CA ALA A 275 -8.46 1.08 -30.41
C ALA A 275 -7.79 -0.25 -30.82
N LEU A 276 -6.76 -0.20 -31.67
CA LEU A 276 -5.99 -1.38 -32.06
C LEU A 276 -5.23 -1.99 -30.86
N LEU A 277 -4.61 -1.16 -30.02
CA LEU A 277 -3.93 -1.61 -28.80
C LEU A 277 -4.90 -2.31 -27.83
N LEU A 278 -6.10 -1.75 -27.65
CA LEU A 278 -7.15 -2.37 -26.85
C LEU A 278 -7.60 -3.70 -27.46
N ALA A 279 -7.78 -3.78 -28.78
CA ALA A 279 -8.10 -5.03 -29.46
C ALA A 279 -7.00 -6.09 -29.27
N VAL A 280 -5.72 -5.70 -29.40
CA VAL A 280 -4.57 -6.59 -29.15
C VAL A 280 -4.51 -7.04 -27.70
N LEU A 281 -4.79 -6.15 -26.74
CA LEU A 281 -4.86 -6.52 -25.32
C LEU A 281 -5.99 -7.51 -25.04
N LEU A 282 -7.18 -7.29 -25.62
CA LEU A 282 -8.33 -8.18 -25.51
C LEU A 282 -8.03 -9.55 -26.12
N ILE A 283 -7.44 -9.60 -27.32
CA ILE A 283 -7.04 -10.85 -27.96
C ILE A 283 -5.95 -11.54 -27.12
N GLY A 284 -4.94 -10.79 -26.67
CA GLY A 284 -3.87 -11.30 -25.82
C GLY A 284 -4.35 -11.85 -24.48
N TYR A 285 -5.41 -11.26 -23.90
CA TYR A 285 -6.05 -11.76 -22.69
C TYR A 285 -6.56 -13.20 -22.85
N PHE A 286 -7.13 -13.54 -24.01
CA PHE A 286 -7.63 -14.90 -24.26
C PHE A 286 -6.57 -15.88 -24.78
N LEU A 287 -5.49 -15.39 -25.39
CA LEU A 287 -4.51 -16.22 -26.10
C LEU A 287 -3.15 -16.36 -25.39
N VAL A 288 -2.83 -15.51 -24.41
CA VAL A 288 -1.50 -15.46 -23.78
C VAL A 288 -1.64 -15.44 -22.26
N ASP A 289 -1.25 -16.55 -21.63
CA ASP A 289 -1.36 -16.76 -20.17
C ASP A 289 -0.73 -15.63 -19.34
N VAL A 290 0.42 -15.11 -19.77
CA VAL A 290 1.13 -14.02 -19.08
C VAL A 290 0.31 -12.73 -19.10
N ILE A 291 -0.38 -12.43 -20.21
CA ILE A 291 -1.23 -11.24 -20.32
C ILE A 291 -2.50 -11.45 -19.49
N HIS A 292 -3.12 -12.64 -19.58
CA HIS A 292 -4.27 -13.03 -18.78
C HIS A 292 -4.03 -12.82 -17.27
N ALA A 293 -2.93 -13.37 -16.74
CA ALA A 293 -2.57 -13.25 -15.33
C ALA A 293 -2.34 -11.78 -14.91
N ARG A 294 -1.70 -10.97 -15.75
CA ARG A 294 -1.48 -9.53 -15.46
C ARG A 294 -2.77 -8.71 -15.47
N VAL A 295 -3.72 -9.05 -16.35
CA VAL A 295 -5.02 -8.37 -16.42
C VAL A 295 -5.89 -8.74 -15.23
N ILE A 296 -5.96 -10.01 -14.86
CA ILE A 296 -6.72 -10.45 -13.68
C ILE A 296 -6.15 -9.84 -12.41
N GLY A 297 -4.83 -9.92 -12.20
CA GLY A 297 -4.19 -9.32 -11.02
C GLY A 297 -4.32 -7.80 -10.96
N TRP A 298 -4.48 -7.13 -12.11
CA TRP A 298 -4.79 -5.70 -12.17
C TRP A 298 -6.25 -5.39 -11.81
N LEU A 299 -7.21 -6.14 -12.37
CA LEU A 299 -8.64 -5.91 -12.15
C LEU A 299 -9.09 -6.34 -10.75
N ASN A 300 -8.67 -7.51 -10.27
CA ASN A 300 -9.03 -8.05 -8.96
C ASN A 300 -7.78 -8.52 -8.20
N PRO A 301 -6.93 -7.60 -7.71
CA PRO A 301 -5.70 -8.00 -7.02
C PRO A 301 -5.96 -8.83 -5.76
N TRP A 302 -7.07 -8.60 -5.08
CA TRP A 302 -7.40 -9.23 -3.79
C TRP A 302 -7.90 -10.67 -3.90
N ASP A 303 -8.19 -11.18 -5.11
CA ASP A 303 -8.58 -12.59 -5.30
C ASP A 303 -7.38 -13.53 -5.10
N ASP A 304 -6.15 -13.03 -5.29
CA ASP A 304 -4.89 -13.77 -5.10
C ASP A 304 -3.86 -12.88 -4.39
N PRO A 305 -4.06 -12.57 -3.09
CA PRO A 305 -3.26 -11.59 -2.39
C PRO A 305 -1.83 -12.05 -2.10
N THR A 306 -1.60 -13.37 -2.06
CA THR A 306 -0.30 -13.99 -1.79
C THR A 306 0.45 -14.45 -3.04
N GLY A 307 -0.23 -14.55 -4.19
CA GLY A 307 0.35 -15.00 -5.46
C GLY A 307 0.69 -13.86 -6.41
N ASN A 308 0.09 -13.87 -7.61
CA ASN A 308 0.49 -13.00 -8.73
C ASN A 308 0.23 -11.51 -8.47
N SER A 309 -0.72 -11.19 -7.59
CA SER A 309 -1.11 -9.82 -7.27
C SER A 309 -0.38 -9.23 -6.06
N TYR A 310 0.43 -10.04 -5.36
CA TYR A 310 1.12 -9.64 -4.13
C TYR A 310 1.92 -8.35 -4.31
N GLN A 311 2.65 -8.21 -5.43
CA GLN A 311 3.45 -7.02 -5.72
C GLN A 311 2.60 -5.74 -5.83
N ILE A 312 1.44 -5.82 -6.49
CA ILE A 312 0.52 -4.68 -6.63
C ILE A 312 -0.08 -4.32 -5.28
N ILE A 313 -0.52 -5.31 -4.49
CA ILE A 313 -1.11 -5.07 -3.17
C ILE A 313 -0.09 -4.41 -2.24
N GLN A 314 1.13 -4.93 -2.20
CA GLN A 314 2.18 -4.34 -1.38
C GLN A 314 2.55 -2.92 -1.83
N SER A 315 2.51 -2.64 -3.13
CA SER A 315 2.68 -1.28 -3.67
C SER A 315 1.56 -0.33 -3.21
N LEU A 316 0.30 -0.77 -3.27
CA LEU A 316 -0.84 0.03 -2.80
C LEU A 316 -0.80 0.26 -1.28
N LEU A 317 -0.42 -0.77 -0.51
CA LEU A 317 -0.20 -0.67 0.93
C LEU A 317 0.95 0.30 1.24
N ALA A 318 2.03 0.30 0.46
CA ALA A 318 3.15 1.24 0.61
C ALA A 318 2.70 2.70 0.42
N VAL A 319 1.93 2.96 -0.65
CA VAL A 319 1.37 4.28 -0.95
C VAL A 319 0.40 4.74 0.14
N ALA A 320 -0.49 3.84 0.60
CA ALA A 320 -1.39 4.10 1.73
C ALA A 320 -0.61 4.40 3.01
N ASN A 321 0.45 3.64 3.28
CA ASN A 321 1.27 3.80 4.48
C ASN A 321 2.01 5.13 4.52
N GLY A 322 2.39 5.68 3.36
CA GLY A 322 3.03 6.97 3.24
C GLY A 322 2.12 8.16 3.52
N GLY A 323 0.81 8.06 3.30
CA GLY A 323 -0.12 9.16 3.52
C GLY A 323 0.31 10.46 2.82
N ALA A 324 0.05 11.61 3.45
CA ALA A 324 0.35 12.92 2.86
C ALA A 324 1.85 13.28 2.88
N LEU A 325 2.54 13.03 4.01
CA LEU A 325 3.92 13.52 4.26
C LEU A 325 4.99 12.40 4.26
N GLY A 326 4.58 11.14 4.22
CA GLY A 326 5.47 10.00 4.30
C GLY A 326 5.61 9.48 5.73
N ARG A 327 6.12 8.24 5.86
CA ARG A 327 6.55 7.70 7.16
C ARG A 327 7.88 8.26 7.65
N GLY A 328 8.60 9.00 6.81
CA GLY A 328 9.95 9.47 7.07
C GLY A 328 10.99 8.62 6.36
N LEU A 329 11.97 9.30 5.77
CA LEU A 329 13.07 8.69 5.02
C LEU A 329 13.88 7.76 5.92
N GLY A 330 13.96 6.50 5.52
CA GLY A 330 14.64 5.46 6.27
C GLY A 330 13.90 4.90 7.48
N ILE A 331 12.63 5.22 7.68
CA ILE A 331 11.80 4.68 8.76
C ILE A 331 10.71 3.73 8.22
N GLY A 332 10.31 3.89 6.95
CA GLY A 332 9.33 3.03 6.28
C GLY A 332 9.78 1.59 6.08
N SER A 333 8.88 0.74 5.57
CA SER A 333 9.14 -0.68 5.25
C SER A 333 8.96 -1.02 3.75
N PRO A 334 9.61 -0.27 2.83
CA PRO A 334 9.47 -0.45 1.38
C PRO A 334 9.99 -1.80 0.86
N LEU A 335 10.83 -2.50 1.64
CA LEU A 335 11.35 -3.83 1.30
C LEU A 335 10.25 -4.92 1.29
N LEU A 336 9.08 -4.66 1.87
CA LEU A 336 7.91 -5.54 1.74
C LEU A 336 7.40 -5.62 0.30
N VAL A 337 7.65 -4.59 -0.52
CA VAL A 337 7.33 -4.61 -1.94
C VAL A 337 8.45 -5.32 -2.70
N PRO A 338 8.20 -6.46 -3.35
CA PRO A 338 9.22 -7.15 -4.13
C PRO A 338 9.77 -6.26 -5.24
N VAL A 339 11.08 -6.32 -5.47
CA VAL A 339 11.74 -5.53 -6.52
C VAL A 339 11.51 -4.01 -6.35
N SER A 340 11.42 -3.54 -5.10
CA SER A 340 11.27 -2.12 -4.72
C SER A 340 12.41 -1.23 -5.19
N ILE A 341 13.60 -1.78 -5.46
CA ILE A 341 14.74 -1.01 -5.99
C ILE A 341 14.60 -0.65 -7.48
N SER A 342 13.87 -1.41 -8.29
CA SER A 342 13.69 -1.14 -9.72
C SER A 342 12.27 -0.71 -10.03
N ASP A 343 11.35 -1.65 -10.20
CA ASP A 343 10.05 -1.42 -10.83
C ASP A 343 9.10 -0.73 -9.84
N PHE A 344 9.27 -1.01 -8.55
CA PHE A 344 8.46 -0.45 -7.47
C PHE A 344 9.14 0.69 -6.70
N ILE A 345 10.18 1.33 -7.26
CA ILE A 345 10.86 2.42 -6.56
C ILE A 345 9.95 3.62 -6.29
N TYR A 346 8.94 3.85 -7.15
CA TYR A 346 7.93 4.87 -6.89
C TYR A 346 7.13 4.56 -5.62
N ALA A 347 6.78 3.29 -5.38
CA ALA A 347 6.08 2.87 -4.17
C ALA A 347 6.97 3.03 -2.91
N ALA A 348 8.28 2.75 -3.04
CA ALA A 348 9.23 3.00 -1.96
C ALA A 348 9.34 4.49 -1.61
N ILE A 349 9.44 5.36 -2.63
CA ILE A 349 9.42 6.82 -2.43
C ILE A 349 8.08 7.28 -1.85
N ALA A 350 6.96 6.71 -2.31
CA ALA A 350 5.64 7.03 -1.79
C ALA A 350 5.49 6.69 -0.30
N GLU A 351 6.02 5.55 0.14
CA GLU A 351 5.95 5.15 1.55
C GLU A 351 6.78 6.06 2.46
N GLU A 352 8.01 6.40 2.07
CA GLU A 352 8.91 7.17 2.92
C GLU A 352 8.71 8.70 2.82
N ALA A 353 8.40 9.23 1.64
CA ALA A 353 8.24 10.68 1.39
C ALA A 353 6.78 11.11 1.12
N GLY A 354 5.84 10.17 1.10
CA GLY A 354 4.41 10.45 1.00
C GLY A 354 3.94 10.98 -0.35
N LEU A 355 2.69 11.44 -0.36
CA LEU A 355 2.12 12.15 -1.49
C LEU A 355 2.92 13.41 -1.86
N ALA A 356 3.40 14.17 -0.86
CA ALA A 356 4.21 15.36 -1.11
C ALA A 356 5.50 15.04 -1.91
N GLY A 357 6.22 13.98 -1.54
CA GLY A 357 7.40 13.52 -2.27
C GLY A 357 7.06 13.06 -3.68
N THR A 358 6.04 12.23 -3.84
CA THR A 358 5.65 11.71 -5.17
C THR A 358 5.13 12.82 -6.11
N LEU A 359 4.45 13.85 -5.59
CA LEU A 359 4.11 15.04 -6.36
C LEU A 359 5.36 15.81 -6.80
N GLY A 360 6.35 15.98 -5.93
CA GLY A 360 7.64 16.57 -6.28
C GLY A 360 8.35 15.80 -7.40
N LEU A 361 8.36 14.47 -7.31
CA LEU A 361 8.90 13.57 -8.33
C LEU A 361 8.18 13.74 -9.69
N ILE A 362 6.84 13.75 -9.68
CA ILE A 362 6.01 13.96 -10.89
C ILE A 362 6.28 15.35 -11.50
N CYS A 363 6.43 16.39 -10.68
CA CYS A 363 6.76 17.74 -11.14
C CYS A 363 8.14 17.82 -11.81
N LEU A 364 9.15 17.12 -11.29
CA LEU A 364 10.48 17.05 -11.91
C LEU A 364 10.44 16.32 -13.27
N ILE A 365 9.69 15.22 -13.36
CA ILE A 365 9.47 14.52 -14.63
C ILE A 365 8.76 15.46 -15.61
N TRP A 366 7.67 16.10 -15.20
CA TRP A 366 6.93 17.05 -16.04
C TRP A 366 7.82 18.20 -16.53
N LEU A 367 8.69 18.74 -15.68
CA LEU A 367 9.64 19.80 -16.07
C LEU A 367 10.53 19.34 -17.24
N ILE A 368 11.09 18.12 -17.18
CA ILE A 368 11.91 17.57 -18.27
C ILE A 368 11.08 17.39 -19.55
N LEU A 369 9.87 16.83 -19.45
CA LEU A 369 9.01 16.59 -20.61
C LEU A 369 8.56 17.90 -21.26
N ALA A 370 8.11 18.87 -20.47
CA ALA A 370 7.66 20.17 -20.93
C ALA A 370 8.80 20.95 -21.60
N ARG A 371 9.98 21.02 -20.95
CA ARG A 371 11.17 21.66 -21.54
C ARG A 371 11.63 20.94 -22.81
N GLY A 372 11.63 19.61 -22.83
CA GLY A 372 11.96 18.83 -24.02
C GLY A 372 11.03 19.08 -25.21
N LEU A 373 9.72 19.28 -24.97
CA LEU A 373 8.76 19.64 -26.04
C LEU A 373 8.96 21.07 -26.54
N ILE A 374 9.36 21.99 -25.67
CA ILE A 374 9.76 23.35 -26.07
C ILE A 374 11.01 23.28 -26.95
N VAL A 375 12.01 22.48 -26.55
CA VAL A 375 13.23 22.22 -27.34
C VAL A 375 12.88 21.62 -28.70
N ALA A 376 11.95 20.66 -28.77
CA ALA A 376 11.50 20.08 -30.04
C ALA A 376 10.89 21.13 -30.98
N GLN A 377 10.04 22.01 -30.46
CA GLN A 377 9.42 23.08 -31.25
C GLN A 377 10.46 24.10 -31.75
N ARG A 378 11.44 24.45 -30.92
CA ARG A 378 12.50 25.41 -31.27
C ARG A 378 13.66 24.83 -32.07
N ALA A 379 13.65 23.52 -32.36
CA ALA A 379 14.75 22.86 -33.04
C ALA A 379 15.01 23.46 -34.45
N PRO A 380 16.29 23.56 -34.86
CA PRO A 380 16.70 24.22 -36.11
C PRO A 380 16.45 23.39 -37.37
N ASP A 381 16.20 22.08 -37.23
CA ASP A 381 15.91 21.20 -38.35
C ASP A 381 14.88 20.12 -37.96
N ASN A 382 14.23 19.53 -38.98
CA ASN A 382 13.17 18.52 -38.78
C ASN A 382 13.69 17.24 -38.12
N PHE A 383 14.96 16.85 -38.34
CA PHE A 383 15.53 15.66 -37.72
C PHE A 383 15.68 15.87 -36.22
N ARG A 384 16.30 16.97 -35.80
CA ARG A 384 16.44 17.35 -34.38
C ARG A 384 15.07 17.55 -33.72
N ARG A 385 14.10 18.13 -34.43
CA ARG A 385 12.72 18.28 -33.95
C ARG A 385 12.06 16.94 -33.62
N PHE A 386 12.08 15.99 -34.56
CA PHE A 386 11.52 14.65 -34.33
C PHE A 386 12.32 13.89 -33.27
N LEU A 387 13.64 14.07 -33.23
CA LEU A 387 14.53 13.43 -32.25
C LEU A 387 14.21 13.89 -30.83
N ALA A 388 14.12 15.20 -30.59
CA ALA A 388 13.75 15.75 -29.30
C ALA A 388 12.35 15.27 -28.86
N ALA A 389 11.37 15.31 -29.77
CA ALA A 389 10.01 14.85 -29.45
C ALA A 389 9.95 13.35 -29.18
N GLY A 390 10.73 12.53 -29.90
CA GLY A 390 10.82 11.09 -29.68
C GLY A 390 11.51 10.73 -28.37
N VAL A 391 12.55 11.48 -27.98
CA VAL A 391 13.19 11.32 -26.66
C VAL A 391 12.21 11.68 -25.54
N VAL A 392 11.46 12.77 -25.67
CA VAL A 392 10.40 13.11 -24.70
C VAL A 392 9.33 12.03 -24.67
N ALA A 393 8.91 11.51 -25.83
CA ALA A 393 7.93 10.44 -25.91
C ALA A 393 8.39 9.19 -25.15
N TYR A 394 9.65 8.79 -25.34
CA TYR A 394 10.28 7.69 -24.62
C TYR A 394 10.25 7.90 -23.09
N LEU A 395 10.76 9.03 -22.60
CA LEU A 395 10.83 9.33 -21.16
C LEU A 395 9.43 9.43 -20.55
N GLY A 396 8.49 10.08 -21.24
CA GLY A 396 7.12 10.29 -20.76
C GLY A 396 6.31 9.00 -20.70
N VAL A 397 6.33 8.21 -21.76
CA VAL A 397 5.63 6.91 -21.80
C VAL A 397 6.16 5.98 -20.72
N GLN A 398 7.49 5.84 -20.61
CA GLN A 398 8.09 4.94 -19.62
C GLN A 398 7.74 5.37 -18.19
N SER A 399 7.73 6.68 -17.90
CA SER A 399 7.32 7.21 -16.60
C SER A 399 5.84 6.96 -16.29
N LEU A 400 4.95 7.13 -17.27
CA LEU A 400 3.52 6.88 -17.08
C LEU A 400 3.20 5.40 -16.87
N LEU A 401 3.85 4.50 -17.62
CA LEU A 401 3.63 3.06 -17.47
C LEU A 401 4.03 2.57 -16.07
N ILE A 402 5.17 3.01 -15.56
CA ILE A 402 5.66 2.52 -14.27
C ILE A 402 4.90 3.12 -13.08
N ILE A 403 4.65 4.44 -13.10
CA ILE A 403 3.90 5.10 -12.02
C ILE A 403 2.43 4.63 -12.06
N GLY A 404 1.84 4.55 -13.26
CA GLY A 404 0.49 4.03 -13.45
C GLY A 404 0.34 2.57 -13.03
N GLY A 405 1.34 1.74 -13.30
CA GLY A 405 1.39 0.35 -12.85
C GLY A 405 1.37 0.22 -11.32
N ASN A 406 2.24 0.97 -10.64
CA ASN A 406 2.36 0.95 -9.18
C ASN A 406 1.09 1.47 -8.46
N LEU A 407 0.30 2.30 -9.13
CA LEU A 407 -0.96 2.88 -8.65
C LEU A 407 -2.21 2.13 -9.14
N ARG A 408 -2.05 1.00 -9.84
CA ARG A 408 -3.15 0.21 -10.44
C ARG A 408 -3.98 1.00 -11.47
N LEU A 409 -3.44 2.06 -12.06
CA LEU A 409 -4.06 2.75 -13.21
C LEU A 409 -3.85 1.96 -14.51
N LEU A 410 -2.74 1.24 -14.60
CA LEU A 410 -2.35 0.42 -15.73
C LEU A 410 -1.88 -0.96 -15.22
N PRO A 411 -1.90 -2.01 -16.06
CA PRO A 411 -1.30 -3.28 -15.70
C PRO A 411 0.22 -3.14 -15.54
N LEU A 412 0.82 -3.95 -14.67
CA LEU A 412 2.26 -3.92 -14.43
C LEU A 412 3.05 -4.31 -15.69
N THR A 413 3.99 -3.44 -16.08
CA THR A 413 4.82 -3.64 -17.28
C THR A 413 6.23 -4.16 -16.98
N GLY A 414 6.75 -3.97 -15.75
CA GLY A 414 8.08 -4.43 -15.34
C GLY A 414 9.21 -3.63 -16.00
N VAL A 415 9.13 -2.30 -15.96
CA VAL A 415 10.10 -1.39 -16.58
C VAL A 415 10.63 -0.41 -15.54
N THR A 416 11.80 0.15 -15.78
CA THR A 416 12.44 1.10 -14.85
C THR A 416 11.84 2.51 -14.97
N LEU A 417 11.82 3.29 -13.89
CA LEU A 417 11.55 4.72 -13.93
C LEU A 417 12.82 5.47 -14.38
N PRO A 418 12.79 6.27 -15.47
CA PRO A 418 13.98 6.93 -15.99
C PRO A 418 14.68 7.78 -14.93
N PHE A 419 16.02 7.73 -14.91
CA PHE A 419 16.91 8.35 -13.93
C PHE A 419 16.81 7.83 -12.48
N VAL A 420 15.66 7.32 -12.03
CA VAL A 420 15.39 7.07 -10.61
C VAL A 420 15.65 5.60 -10.23
N SER A 421 15.03 4.65 -10.95
CA SER A 421 15.11 3.22 -10.62
C SER A 421 16.52 2.65 -10.75
N TYR A 422 16.80 1.60 -9.98
CA TYR A 422 17.97 0.77 -10.22
C TYR A 422 17.90 0.14 -11.62
N GLY A 423 19.00 0.25 -12.37
CA GLY A 423 19.10 -0.34 -13.71
C GLY A 423 20.20 0.33 -14.52
N GLY A 424 21.38 -0.30 -14.58
CA GLY A 424 22.56 0.29 -15.21
C GLY A 424 22.38 0.69 -16.68
N SER A 425 21.87 -0.22 -17.51
CA SER A 425 21.57 0.07 -18.92
C SER A 425 20.49 1.13 -19.11
N SER A 426 19.48 1.17 -18.23
CA SER A 426 18.40 2.16 -18.28
C SER A 426 18.91 3.55 -17.88
N LEU A 427 19.73 3.64 -16.83
CA LEU A 427 20.36 4.89 -16.40
C LEU A 427 21.25 5.44 -17.52
N LEU A 428 22.10 4.59 -18.12
CA LEU A 428 22.94 4.99 -19.24
C LEU A 428 22.11 5.47 -20.43
N THR A 429 21.05 4.75 -20.79
CA THR A 429 20.15 5.14 -21.88
C THR A 429 19.45 6.47 -21.58
N SER A 430 19.07 6.71 -20.32
CA SER A 430 18.49 7.98 -19.88
C SER A 430 19.49 9.14 -19.96
N PHE A 431 20.77 8.90 -19.67
CA PHE A 431 21.83 9.91 -19.83
C PHE A 431 22.18 10.18 -21.31
N ILE A 432 22.07 9.18 -22.18
CA ILE A 432 22.17 9.38 -23.64
C ILE A 432 20.97 10.21 -24.13
N ALA A 433 19.75 9.91 -23.66
CA ALA A 433 18.56 10.70 -23.95
C ALA A 433 18.72 12.17 -23.50
N LEU A 434 19.27 12.36 -22.30
CA LEU A 434 19.61 13.67 -21.73
C LEU A 434 20.62 14.42 -22.61
N TYR A 435 21.71 13.76 -23.05
CA TYR A 435 22.67 14.33 -24.00
C TYR A 435 21.98 14.85 -25.26
N LEU A 436 21.12 14.03 -25.87
CA LEU A 436 20.42 14.40 -27.11
C LEU A 436 19.55 15.65 -26.92
N LEU A 437 18.78 15.73 -25.83
CA LEU A 437 17.98 16.92 -25.53
C LEU A 437 18.85 18.16 -25.30
N LEU A 438 19.92 18.04 -24.51
CA LEU A 438 20.81 19.17 -24.23
C LEU A 438 21.53 19.65 -25.51
N ALA A 439 22.02 18.73 -26.33
CA ALA A 439 22.66 19.05 -27.60
C ALA A 439 21.70 19.73 -28.59
N ILE A 440 20.43 19.33 -28.63
CA ILE A 440 19.41 19.98 -29.49
C ILE A 440 18.99 21.34 -28.92
N SER A 441 18.98 21.51 -27.60
CA SER A 441 18.61 22.76 -26.94
C SER A 441 19.60 23.90 -27.19
N ASN A 442 20.86 23.59 -27.51
CA ASN A 442 21.90 24.56 -27.82
C ASN A 442 21.73 25.10 -29.26
N VAL A 443 20.96 26.18 -29.40
CA VAL A 443 20.64 26.80 -30.69
C VAL A 443 21.54 28.02 -30.91
N GLU A 444 22.76 27.80 -31.38
CA GLU A 444 23.68 28.87 -31.80
C GLU A 444 23.23 29.44 -33.15
N ASP A 445 22.77 30.70 -33.16
CA ASP A 445 22.51 31.55 -34.35
C ASP A 445 21.56 31.01 -35.44
N ALA A 446 20.95 29.83 -35.23
CA ALA A 446 20.06 29.21 -36.19
C ALA A 446 18.61 29.63 -35.93
N GLU A 447 17.97 30.21 -36.95
CA GLU A 447 16.52 30.40 -36.90
C GLU A 447 15.82 29.02 -36.76
N PRO A 448 14.78 28.91 -35.91
CA PRO A 448 14.01 27.68 -35.80
C PRO A 448 13.47 27.26 -37.17
N ALA A 449 13.54 25.96 -37.50
CA ALA A 449 12.91 25.48 -38.73
C ALA A 449 11.42 25.84 -38.76
N SER A 450 10.87 26.22 -39.91
CA SER A 450 9.44 26.55 -40.02
C SER A 450 8.57 25.40 -39.48
N LEU A 451 7.71 25.69 -38.50
CA LEU A 451 6.70 24.76 -37.98
C LEU A 451 5.41 24.97 -38.76
N LYS A 452 5.01 24.00 -39.60
CA LYS A 452 3.73 24.07 -40.33
C LYS A 452 2.52 23.97 -39.40
N ASP A 453 2.60 23.14 -38.35
CA ASP A 453 1.54 22.99 -37.34
C ASP A 453 2.15 22.68 -35.95
N GLN A 454 1.80 23.49 -34.95
CA GLN A 454 2.23 23.34 -33.55
C GLN A 454 1.28 22.44 -32.73
N ARG A 455 0.07 22.18 -33.23
CA ARG A 455 -0.97 21.45 -32.51
C ARG A 455 -0.55 20.05 -32.06
N PRO A 456 0.17 19.22 -32.87
CA PRO A 456 0.56 17.88 -32.43
C PRO A 456 1.44 17.88 -31.18
N TYR A 457 2.38 18.82 -31.08
CA TYR A 457 3.25 18.96 -29.91
C TYR A 457 2.49 19.42 -28.67
N SER A 458 1.53 20.34 -28.84
CA SER A 458 0.68 20.82 -27.74
C SER A 458 -0.27 19.73 -27.23
N ILE A 459 -0.83 18.92 -28.14
CA ILE A 459 -1.67 17.77 -27.76
C ILE A 459 -0.85 16.72 -27.03
N LEU A 460 0.38 16.44 -27.50
CA LEU A 460 1.28 15.51 -26.82
C LEU A 460 1.62 16.00 -25.40
N ALA A 461 1.90 17.30 -25.24
CA ALA A 461 2.08 17.91 -23.92
C ALA A 461 0.84 17.71 -23.04
N GLY A 462 -0.36 17.95 -23.60
CA GLY A 462 -1.63 17.73 -22.91
C GLY A 462 -1.86 16.28 -22.48
N ILE A 463 -1.50 15.30 -23.33
CA ILE A 463 -1.60 13.86 -22.99
C ILE A 463 -0.67 13.51 -21.83
N PHE A 464 0.58 13.96 -21.86
CA PHE A 464 1.52 13.70 -20.76
C PHE A 464 1.11 14.41 -19.48
N ALA A 465 0.66 15.68 -19.56
CA ALA A 465 0.15 16.40 -18.41
C ALA A 465 -1.06 15.70 -17.79
N LEU A 466 -2.02 15.27 -18.61
CA LEU A 466 -3.21 14.55 -18.16
C LEU A 466 -2.86 13.20 -17.54
N GLY A 467 -1.94 12.44 -18.14
CA GLY A 467 -1.49 11.16 -17.60
C GLY A 467 -0.79 11.31 -16.24
N LEU A 468 0.09 12.30 -16.10
CA LEU A 468 0.78 12.58 -14.84
C LEU A 468 -0.19 13.12 -13.78
N PHE A 469 -1.17 13.94 -14.19
CA PHE A 469 -2.24 14.40 -13.31
C PHE A 469 -3.11 13.22 -12.83
N ALA A 470 -3.47 12.28 -13.71
CA ALA A 470 -4.20 11.07 -13.32
C ALA A 470 -3.38 10.23 -12.32
N CYS A 471 -2.07 10.10 -12.51
CA CYS A 471 -1.18 9.45 -11.55
C CYS A 471 -1.18 10.16 -10.19
N ALA A 472 -1.09 11.50 -10.18
CA ALA A 472 -1.16 12.28 -8.94
C ALA A 472 -2.50 12.09 -8.20
N VAL A 473 -3.62 12.11 -8.92
CA VAL A 473 -4.96 11.90 -8.35
C VAL A 473 -5.11 10.47 -7.82
N ALA A 474 -4.65 9.46 -8.56
CA ALA A 474 -4.68 8.07 -8.09
C ALA A 474 -3.78 7.86 -6.86
N GLY A 475 -2.60 8.49 -6.83
CA GLY A 475 -1.73 8.50 -5.65
C GLY A 475 -2.44 9.09 -4.44
N ALA A 476 -3.11 10.24 -4.60
CA ALA A 476 -3.89 10.86 -3.53
C ALA A 476 -5.08 9.99 -3.09
N TRP A 477 -5.76 9.34 -4.03
CA TRP A 477 -6.85 8.41 -3.74
C TRP A 477 -6.40 7.25 -2.86
N TRP A 478 -5.28 6.61 -3.19
CA TRP A 478 -4.75 5.49 -2.41
C TRP A 478 -4.11 5.93 -1.09
N ALA A 479 -3.39 7.05 -1.09
CA ALA A 479 -2.68 7.55 0.10
C ALA A 479 -3.62 8.16 1.15
N ILE A 480 -4.70 8.83 0.74
CA ILE A 480 -5.56 9.59 1.65
C ILE A 480 -6.95 8.95 1.74
N TYR A 481 -7.68 8.84 0.62
CA TYR A 481 -9.09 8.45 0.66
C TYR A 481 -9.31 6.96 1.01
N ARG A 482 -8.54 6.06 0.39
CA ARG A 482 -8.57 4.61 0.68
C ARG A 482 -7.53 4.18 1.72
N GLY A 483 -6.71 5.10 2.22
CA GLY A 483 -5.57 4.80 3.10
C GLY A 483 -5.98 4.00 4.33
N ASP A 484 -6.94 4.51 5.10
CA ASP A 484 -7.38 3.87 6.36
C ASP A 484 -7.92 2.46 6.12
N SER A 485 -8.75 2.28 5.08
CA SER A 485 -9.32 0.98 4.73
C SER A 485 -8.27 -0.05 4.30
N LEU A 486 -7.17 0.39 3.68
CA LEU A 486 -6.06 -0.48 3.28
C LEU A 486 -5.16 -0.83 4.47
N LEU A 487 -4.88 0.15 5.33
CA LEU A 487 -4.01 -0.04 6.48
C LEU A 487 -4.66 -0.88 7.58
N ALA A 488 -5.99 -0.86 7.68
CA ALA A 488 -6.77 -1.65 8.63
C ALA A 488 -6.86 -3.15 8.28
N ARG A 489 -6.42 -3.56 7.10
CA ARG A 489 -6.46 -4.97 6.70
C ARG A 489 -5.53 -5.82 7.56
N THR A 490 -5.92 -7.08 7.76
CA THR A 490 -5.17 -8.06 8.55
C THR A 490 -3.92 -8.57 7.84
N ASP A 491 -3.90 -8.55 6.50
CA ASP A 491 -2.76 -8.95 5.65
C ASP A 491 -1.64 -7.89 5.57
N ASN A 492 -1.78 -6.78 6.30
CA ASN A 492 -0.81 -5.69 6.31
C ASN A 492 0.34 -5.94 7.31
N ALA A 493 1.42 -6.57 6.85
CA ALA A 493 2.61 -6.85 7.65
C ALA A 493 3.26 -5.59 8.30
N ARG A 494 2.98 -4.38 7.79
CA ARG A 494 3.53 -3.12 8.35
C ARG A 494 3.03 -2.86 9.77
N ARG A 495 1.84 -3.34 10.13
CA ARG A 495 1.30 -3.27 11.49
C ARG A 495 2.19 -4.02 12.48
N ALA A 496 2.46 -5.29 12.18
CA ALA A 496 3.35 -6.12 12.99
C ALA A 496 4.79 -5.58 13.07
N ILE A 497 5.31 -4.99 11.97
CA ILE A 497 6.62 -4.34 12.02
C ILE A 497 6.59 -3.14 12.98
N ALA A 498 5.55 -2.30 12.93
CA ALA A 498 5.43 -1.16 13.84
C ALA A 498 5.36 -1.58 15.32
N ASP A 499 4.69 -2.69 15.61
CA ASP A 499 4.55 -3.24 16.97
C ASP A 499 5.88 -3.69 17.58
N ARG A 500 6.91 -3.92 16.76
CA ARG A 500 8.27 -4.22 17.24
C ARG A 500 9.03 -2.99 17.73
N TYR A 501 8.63 -1.78 17.33
CA TYR A 501 9.31 -0.52 17.63
C TYR A 501 8.55 0.38 18.62
N VAL A 502 7.24 0.18 18.75
CA VAL A 502 6.40 0.95 19.68
C VAL A 502 5.84 0.01 20.74
N LEU A 503 6.00 0.40 22.01
CA LEU A 503 5.38 -0.30 23.13
C LEU A 503 3.85 -0.28 22.96
N ARG A 504 3.27 -1.47 22.92
CA ARG A 504 1.82 -1.68 22.94
C ARG A 504 1.33 -1.63 24.39
N GLY A 505 0.17 -1.03 24.61
CA GLY A 505 -0.46 -0.96 25.93
C GLY A 505 -0.86 -2.33 26.47
N GLU A 506 -0.99 -2.47 27.77
CA GLU A 506 -1.33 -3.72 28.46
C GLU A 506 -2.83 -3.86 28.65
N LEU A 507 -3.33 -5.10 28.60
CA LEU A 507 -4.66 -5.43 29.11
C LEU A 507 -4.51 -5.82 30.58
N VAL A 508 -5.27 -5.16 31.46
CA VAL A 508 -5.26 -5.42 32.89
C VAL A 508 -6.66 -5.78 33.38
N ASP A 509 -6.74 -6.58 34.43
CA ASP A 509 -7.99 -6.96 35.08
C ASP A 509 -8.55 -5.82 35.96
N ILE A 510 -9.71 -6.04 36.60
CA ILE A 510 -10.34 -5.05 37.47
C ILE A 510 -9.45 -4.58 38.64
N ASN A 511 -8.52 -5.43 39.08
CA ASN A 511 -7.56 -5.19 40.16
C ASN A 511 -6.20 -4.68 39.63
N ASN A 512 -6.08 -4.35 38.34
CA ASN A 512 -4.85 -3.96 37.65
C ASN A 512 -3.78 -5.06 37.55
N SER A 513 -4.17 -6.31 37.64
CA SER A 513 -3.28 -7.44 37.35
C SER A 513 -3.14 -7.59 35.83
N PRO A 514 -1.90 -7.68 35.30
CA PRO A 514 -1.69 -7.77 33.86
C PRO A 514 -2.13 -9.12 33.31
N ILE A 515 -2.92 -9.09 32.24
CA ILE A 515 -3.35 -10.26 31.46
C ILE A 515 -2.33 -10.55 30.37
N ASN A 516 -1.76 -9.51 29.79
CA ASN A 516 -0.68 -9.56 28.83
C ASN A 516 0.26 -8.36 29.02
N VAL A 517 1.50 -8.53 28.55
CA VAL A 517 2.56 -7.54 28.69
C VAL A 517 3.36 -7.47 27.40
N THR A 518 3.96 -6.31 27.13
CA THR A 518 4.92 -6.16 26.02
C THR A 518 6.32 -6.03 26.58
N THR A 519 7.17 -7.02 26.32
CA THR A 519 8.54 -7.10 26.85
C THR A 519 9.57 -6.92 25.73
N GLY A 520 10.81 -6.60 26.10
CA GLY A 520 11.93 -6.45 25.16
C GLY A 520 12.42 -5.02 25.00
N LYS A 521 13.08 -4.75 23.88
CA LYS A 521 13.62 -3.44 23.50
C LYS A 521 13.05 -3.06 22.13
N SER A 522 13.08 -1.77 21.80
CA SER A 522 12.72 -1.30 20.46
C SER A 522 13.46 -2.11 19.37
N GLY A 523 12.72 -2.48 18.32
CA GLY A 523 13.12 -3.41 17.26
C GLY A 523 12.84 -4.89 17.57
N ALA A 524 12.60 -5.23 18.84
CA ALA A 524 12.42 -6.60 19.32
C ALA A 524 11.34 -6.70 20.41
N TYR A 525 10.36 -5.78 20.44
CA TYR A 525 9.22 -5.93 21.33
C TYR A 525 8.41 -7.18 20.99
N LEU A 526 8.04 -7.93 22.01
CA LEU A 526 7.22 -9.14 21.92
C LEU A 526 6.02 -9.01 22.86
N ARG A 527 4.84 -9.41 22.36
CA ARG A 527 3.62 -9.48 23.15
C ARG A 527 3.55 -10.85 23.83
N GLN A 528 3.55 -10.87 25.16
CA GLN A 528 3.44 -12.09 25.96
C GLN A 528 2.10 -12.12 26.68
N TYR A 529 1.40 -13.23 26.59
CA TYR A 529 0.13 -13.48 27.27
C TYR A 529 0.41 -14.23 28.56
N LEU A 530 0.19 -13.58 29.70
CA LEU A 530 0.46 -14.14 31.03
C LEU A 530 -0.63 -15.09 31.49
N TYR A 531 -1.85 -14.93 30.97
CA TYR A 531 -2.98 -15.82 31.22
C TYR A 531 -3.57 -16.34 29.90
N PRO A 532 -2.98 -17.40 29.31
CA PRO A 532 -3.41 -17.93 28.02
C PRO A 532 -4.85 -18.49 27.99
N GLY A 533 -5.39 -18.94 29.12
CA GLY A 533 -6.76 -19.51 29.17
C GLY A 533 -7.85 -18.55 28.67
N LEU A 534 -7.64 -17.24 28.79
CA LEU A 534 -8.54 -16.19 28.30
C LEU A 534 -8.45 -15.93 26.78
N ALA A 535 -7.60 -16.64 26.04
CA ALA A 535 -7.30 -16.35 24.64
C ALA A 535 -8.51 -16.19 23.70
N PRO A 536 -9.60 -16.99 23.81
CA PRO A 536 -10.79 -16.76 23.00
C PRO A 536 -11.44 -15.39 23.23
N VAL A 537 -11.31 -14.82 24.44
CA VAL A 537 -11.85 -13.51 24.83
C VAL A 537 -10.85 -12.40 24.56
N THR A 538 -9.65 -12.49 25.12
CA THR A 538 -8.61 -11.47 24.91
C THR A 538 -8.20 -11.37 23.45
N GLY A 539 -8.25 -12.50 22.74
CA GLY A 539 -7.74 -12.66 21.40
C GLY A 539 -6.22 -12.60 21.35
N TYR A 540 -5.71 -12.26 20.18
CA TYR A 540 -4.29 -12.14 19.92
C TYR A 540 -3.98 -11.04 18.90
N THR A 541 -2.70 -10.72 18.77
CA THR A 541 -2.15 -9.94 17.65
C THR A 541 -0.94 -10.69 17.10
N HIS A 542 -1.01 -11.10 15.84
CA HIS A 542 -0.01 -11.93 15.18
C HIS A 542 0.29 -11.43 13.76
N PRO A 543 1.56 -11.45 13.30
CA PRO A 543 1.90 -11.01 11.95
C PRO A 543 1.24 -11.81 10.82
N VAL A 544 0.98 -13.10 11.05
CA VAL A 544 0.43 -14.04 10.05
C VAL A 544 -1.07 -14.27 10.22
N PHE A 545 -1.53 -14.49 11.45
CA PHE A 545 -2.93 -14.83 11.76
C PHE A 545 -3.81 -13.60 12.01
N GLY A 546 -3.23 -12.39 12.00
CA GLY A 546 -3.96 -11.14 12.18
C GLY A 546 -4.28 -10.84 13.64
N GLN A 547 -5.42 -10.22 13.89
CA GLN A 547 -5.85 -9.81 15.23
C GLN A 547 -7.24 -10.36 15.56
N ALA A 548 -7.49 -10.69 16.82
CA ALA A 548 -8.75 -11.24 17.29
C ALA A 548 -9.19 -10.67 18.65
N GLY A 549 -10.43 -10.97 19.07
CA GLY A 549 -10.94 -10.71 20.42
C GLY A 549 -10.94 -9.23 20.84
N ILE A 550 -10.72 -8.98 22.14
CA ILE A 550 -10.62 -7.64 22.70
C ILE A 550 -9.42 -6.89 22.12
N GLU A 551 -8.27 -7.56 21.93
CA GLU A 551 -7.06 -6.98 21.33
C GLU A 551 -7.35 -6.26 20.00
N ALA A 552 -8.19 -6.84 19.14
CA ALA A 552 -8.62 -6.22 17.90
C ALA A 552 -9.60 -5.04 18.13
N SER A 553 -10.53 -5.19 19.07
CA SER A 553 -11.59 -4.21 19.33
C SER A 553 -11.10 -2.91 19.98
N VAL A 554 -10.02 -2.99 20.77
CA VAL A 554 -9.40 -1.84 21.44
C VAL A 554 -8.01 -1.50 20.90
N ASP A 555 -7.64 -2.02 19.72
CA ASP A 555 -6.32 -1.85 19.08
C ASP A 555 -5.90 -0.37 18.99
N ASP A 556 -6.83 0.54 18.71
CA ASP A 556 -6.53 1.97 18.59
C ASP A 556 -6.00 2.59 19.90
N TYR A 557 -6.50 2.13 21.05
CA TYR A 557 -5.97 2.56 22.35
C TYR A 557 -4.63 1.89 22.64
N LEU A 558 -4.53 0.58 22.38
CA LEU A 558 -3.32 -0.21 22.61
C LEU A 558 -2.15 0.22 21.71
N ARG A 559 -2.42 0.87 20.57
CA ARG A 559 -1.41 1.48 19.68
C ARG A 559 -1.19 2.97 19.94
N GLY A 560 -1.92 3.58 20.87
CA GLY A 560 -1.80 5.00 21.20
C GLY A 560 -2.37 5.95 20.12
N LEU A 561 -3.19 5.43 19.20
CA LEU A 561 -3.89 6.20 18.15
C LEU A 561 -5.15 6.89 18.69
N LYS A 562 -5.73 6.37 19.78
CA LYS A 562 -6.88 6.94 20.49
C LYS A 562 -6.55 7.12 21.97
N GLY A 563 -7.17 8.11 22.61
CA GLY A 563 -6.93 8.49 24.01
C GLY A 563 -5.78 9.49 24.21
N ASN A 564 -4.81 9.55 23.28
CA ASN A 564 -3.77 10.57 23.26
C ASN A 564 -4.25 11.87 22.57
N PRO A 565 -3.70 13.05 22.94
CA PRO A 565 -3.95 14.29 22.22
C PRO A 565 -3.57 14.16 20.74
N THR A 566 -4.41 14.67 19.84
CA THR A 566 -4.17 14.61 18.39
C THR A 566 -2.85 15.25 17.98
N SER A 567 -2.41 16.30 18.70
CA SER A 567 -1.12 16.95 18.51
C SER A 567 0.05 16.01 18.80
N LEU A 568 -0.01 15.23 19.88
CA LEU A 568 1.02 14.27 20.25
C LEU A 568 1.15 13.17 19.19
N ILE A 569 0.02 12.65 18.70
CA ILE A 569 -0.01 11.65 17.64
C ILE A 569 0.63 12.20 16.36
N LEU A 570 0.23 13.41 15.95
CA LEU A 570 0.77 14.07 14.76
C LEU A 570 2.29 14.28 14.85
N TRP A 571 2.79 14.78 15.99
CA TRP A 571 4.22 15.00 16.20
C TRP A 571 5.02 13.70 16.22
N ASN A 572 4.50 12.64 16.84
CA ASN A 572 5.15 11.34 16.84
C ASN A 572 5.18 10.73 15.42
N GLN A 573 4.10 10.83 14.67
CA GLN A 573 4.06 10.38 13.28
C GLN A 573 5.06 11.16 12.42
N LEU A 574 5.17 12.48 12.59
CA LEU A 574 6.09 13.31 11.83
C LEU A 574 7.57 13.03 12.15
N LEU A 575 7.91 12.85 13.43
CA LEU A 575 9.30 12.68 13.88
C LEU A 575 9.79 11.23 13.81
N TYR A 576 8.91 10.27 14.13
CA TYR A 576 9.28 8.87 14.32
C TYR A 576 8.57 7.91 13.36
N GLY A 577 7.72 8.40 12.46
CA GLY A 577 6.97 7.55 11.52
C GLY A 577 5.99 6.58 12.16
N THR A 578 5.74 6.73 13.46
CA THR A 578 5.04 5.77 14.32
C THR A 578 4.18 6.52 15.36
N PRO A 579 3.07 5.93 15.85
CA PRO A 579 2.26 6.54 16.90
C PRO A 579 3.01 6.60 18.25
N PRO A 580 2.56 7.40 19.23
CA PRO A 580 3.09 7.35 20.59
C PRO A 580 2.90 5.95 21.22
N PRO A 581 3.55 5.65 22.35
CA PRO A 581 3.32 4.41 23.08
C PRO A 581 1.83 4.19 23.36
N GLY A 582 1.45 2.91 23.35
CA GLY A 582 0.10 2.45 23.64
C GLY A 582 -0.37 2.80 25.04
N LEU A 583 -1.69 2.79 25.21
CA LEU A 583 -2.34 3.03 26.49
C LEU A 583 -2.88 1.72 27.06
N ASP A 584 -2.76 1.54 28.36
CA ASP A 584 -3.28 0.36 29.04
C ASP A 584 -4.79 0.42 29.13
N VAL A 585 -5.45 -0.73 28.95
CA VAL A 585 -6.91 -0.85 29.00
C VAL A 585 -7.28 -1.79 30.14
N ARG A 586 -8.13 -1.29 31.05
CA ARG A 586 -8.70 -2.07 32.14
C ARG A 586 -9.95 -2.79 31.67
N LEU A 587 -10.01 -4.07 31.98
CA LEU A 587 -11.17 -4.91 31.77
C LEU A 587 -11.99 -5.05 33.07
N SER A 588 -13.27 -5.36 32.95
CA SER A 588 -14.14 -5.69 34.10
C SER A 588 -13.89 -7.08 34.67
N LEU A 589 -13.07 -7.90 33.99
CA LEU A 589 -12.78 -9.28 34.38
C LEU A 589 -12.07 -9.33 35.74
N ASP A 590 -12.45 -10.29 36.58
CA ASP A 590 -11.72 -10.66 37.79
C ASP A 590 -10.95 -11.96 37.53
N LEU A 591 -9.61 -11.88 37.47
CA LEU A 591 -8.77 -13.03 37.16
C LEU A 591 -8.89 -14.18 38.17
N SER A 592 -9.25 -13.90 39.42
CA SER A 592 -9.41 -14.94 40.43
C SER A 592 -10.67 -15.77 40.17
N LEU A 593 -11.78 -15.12 39.80
CA LEU A 593 -13.03 -15.80 39.42
C LEU A 593 -12.89 -16.45 38.04
N GLN A 594 -12.19 -15.81 37.12
CA GLN A 594 -11.93 -16.34 35.78
C GLN A 594 -11.17 -17.66 35.84
N LYS A 595 -10.13 -17.78 36.68
CA LYS A 595 -9.41 -19.04 36.91
C LYS A 595 -10.32 -20.17 37.37
N THR A 596 -11.19 -19.88 38.35
CA THR A 596 -12.16 -20.86 38.82
C THR A 596 -13.10 -21.30 37.70
N ALA A 597 -13.57 -20.37 36.86
CA ALA A 597 -14.45 -20.70 35.74
C ALA A 597 -13.74 -21.55 34.67
N ASP A 598 -12.50 -21.20 34.32
CA ASP A 598 -11.71 -21.95 33.33
C ASP A 598 -11.38 -23.37 33.84
N GLU A 599 -11.06 -23.53 35.14
CA GLU A 599 -10.84 -24.84 35.79
C GLU A 599 -12.11 -25.70 35.77
N LEU A 600 -13.27 -25.10 36.04
CA LEU A 600 -14.56 -25.79 35.98
C LEU A 600 -14.93 -26.23 34.55
N LEU A 601 -14.44 -25.52 33.53
CA LEU A 601 -14.75 -25.76 32.12
C LEU A 601 -13.70 -26.63 31.39
N ALA A 602 -12.53 -26.90 31.99
CA ALA A 602 -11.38 -27.56 31.36
C ALA A 602 -11.65 -28.92 30.69
N HIS A 603 -12.70 -29.63 31.08
CA HIS A 603 -13.07 -30.94 30.52
C HIS A 603 -14.37 -30.91 29.71
N HIS A 604 -14.88 -29.72 29.42
CA HIS A 604 -16.17 -29.52 28.77
C HIS A 604 -16.01 -28.58 27.58
N THR A 605 -16.80 -28.79 26.52
CA THR A 605 -16.87 -27.83 25.42
C THR A 605 -18.02 -26.87 25.69
N GLY A 606 -17.75 -25.57 25.73
CA GLY A 606 -18.79 -24.62 26.11
C GLY A 606 -18.29 -23.23 26.49
N ALA A 607 -19.16 -22.46 27.13
CA ALA A 607 -18.87 -21.12 27.62
C ALA A 607 -19.53 -20.85 28.98
N ILE A 608 -18.92 -19.94 29.74
CA ILE A 608 -19.45 -19.41 31.00
C ILE A 608 -19.39 -17.89 30.96
N ILE A 609 -20.47 -17.22 31.36
CA ILE A 609 -20.49 -15.77 31.53
C ILE A 609 -21.09 -15.43 32.87
N LEU A 610 -20.34 -14.68 33.70
CA LEU A 610 -20.84 -14.04 34.91
C LEU A 610 -20.80 -12.53 34.72
N MET A 611 -21.91 -11.85 34.99
CA MET A 611 -22.01 -10.40 34.88
C MET A 611 -22.64 -9.77 36.11
N ASN A 612 -22.27 -8.51 36.36
CA ASN A 612 -23.02 -7.62 37.21
C ASN A 612 -24.29 -7.16 36.46
N ALA A 613 -25.44 -7.53 36.99
CA ALA A 613 -26.74 -7.32 36.35
C ALA A 613 -27.18 -5.85 36.38
N GLU A 614 -26.67 -5.04 37.31
CA GLU A 614 -26.94 -3.61 37.41
C GLU A 614 -26.06 -2.81 36.43
N THR A 615 -24.75 -3.05 36.47
CA THR A 615 -23.78 -2.23 35.73
C THR A 615 -23.48 -2.75 34.31
N GLY A 616 -23.83 -4.00 34.03
CA GLY A 616 -23.49 -4.68 32.77
C GLY A 616 -22.03 -5.13 32.66
N GLU A 617 -21.24 -5.00 33.73
CA GLU A 617 -19.84 -5.42 33.76
C GLU A 617 -19.70 -6.93 33.72
N ILE A 618 -18.89 -7.44 32.80
CA ILE A 618 -18.60 -8.86 32.69
C ILE A 618 -17.44 -9.20 33.60
N LEU A 619 -17.72 -9.95 34.68
CA LEU A 619 -16.73 -10.34 35.68
C LEU A 619 -15.98 -11.61 35.26
N VAL A 620 -16.65 -12.51 34.56
CA VAL A 620 -16.07 -13.74 34.00
C VAL A 620 -16.62 -13.96 32.59
N MET A 621 -15.73 -14.30 31.67
CA MET A 621 -16.09 -14.81 30.35
C MET A 621 -15.12 -15.93 29.99
N ALA A 622 -15.56 -17.18 30.07
CA ALA A 622 -14.77 -18.37 29.75
C ALA A 622 -15.30 -19.03 28.47
N SER A 623 -14.39 -19.59 27.67
CA SER A 623 -14.71 -20.35 26.45
C SER A 623 -13.71 -21.50 26.34
N HIS A 624 -14.22 -22.71 26.10
CA HIS A 624 -13.39 -23.91 26.01
C HIS A 624 -13.81 -24.80 24.82
N PRO A 625 -12.88 -25.46 24.10
CA PRO A 625 -11.42 -25.46 24.30
C PRO A 625 -10.75 -24.10 24.06
N THR A 626 -9.69 -23.83 24.82
CA THR A 626 -8.86 -22.63 24.73
C THR A 626 -7.52 -22.95 24.03
N TYR A 627 -6.69 -21.94 23.79
CA TYR A 627 -5.40 -22.06 23.12
C TYR A 627 -4.37 -21.11 23.74
N ASP A 628 -3.08 -21.31 23.45
CA ASP A 628 -2.02 -20.40 23.91
C ASP A 628 -1.58 -19.46 22.78
N PRO A 629 -1.89 -18.14 22.87
CA PRO A 629 -1.46 -17.17 21.87
C PRO A 629 0.06 -17.08 21.71
N ASN A 630 0.83 -17.44 22.75
CA ASN A 630 2.29 -17.41 22.69
C ASN A 630 2.87 -18.50 21.78
N LYS A 631 2.07 -19.51 21.40
CA LYS A 631 2.48 -20.65 20.56
C LYS A 631 1.87 -20.63 19.16
N LEU A 632 1.29 -19.51 18.73
CA LEU A 632 0.65 -19.40 17.42
C LEU A 632 1.60 -19.65 16.24
N ASP A 633 2.89 -19.33 16.38
CA ASP A 633 3.89 -19.64 15.36
C ASP A 633 4.03 -21.15 15.10
N ASP A 634 3.87 -21.98 16.14
CA ASP A 634 4.04 -23.44 16.07
C ASP A 634 2.71 -24.18 15.81
N GLU A 635 1.63 -23.74 16.46
CA GLU A 635 0.35 -24.46 16.52
C GLU A 635 -0.78 -23.78 15.71
N GLY A 636 -0.58 -22.58 15.18
CA GLY A 636 -1.65 -21.78 14.56
C GLY A 636 -2.35 -22.46 13.38
N ASP A 637 -1.60 -23.13 12.51
CA ASP A 637 -2.16 -23.87 11.37
C ASP A 637 -3.01 -25.06 11.81
N SER A 638 -2.61 -25.76 12.88
CA SER A 638 -3.41 -26.84 13.46
C SER A 638 -4.67 -26.31 14.14
N LEU A 639 -4.58 -25.21 14.89
CA LEU A 639 -5.71 -24.60 15.59
C LEU A 639 -6.78 -24.12 14.61
N SER A 640 -6.38 -23.56 13.46
CA SER A 640 -7.34 -23.12 12.43
C SER A 640 -8.08 -24.27 11.73
N ARG A 641 -7.56 -25.51 11.79
CA ARG A 641 -8.17 -26.69 11.16
C ARG A 641 -8.81 -27.65 12.17
N ASP A 642 -8.70 -27.35 13.46
CA ASP A 642 -9.23 -28.17 14.52
C ASP A 642 -10.77 -28.18 14.45
N GLU A 643 -11.35 -29.38 14.45
CA GLU A 643 -12.80 -29.59 14.41
C GLU A 643 -13.49 -28.95 15.63
N ASN A 644 -12.81 -28.90 16.77
CA ASN A 644 -13.33 -28.29 17.99
C ASN A 644 -13.25 -26.76 17.98
N SER A 645 -12.75 -26.11 16.92
CA SER A 645 -12.78 -24.64 16.76
C SER A 645 -12.32 -23.83 18.00
N PRO A 646 -11.11 -24.08 18.55
CA PRO A 646 -10.63 -23.43 19.79
C PRO A 646 -10.45 -21.91 19.66
N LEU A 647 -10.32 -21.39 18.43
CA LEU A 647 -10.22 -19.95 18.17
C LEU A 647 -11.56 -19.20 18.33
N LEU A 648 -12.69 -19.92 18.40
CA LEU A 648 -14.02 -19.32 18.49
C LEU A 648 -14.31 -18.88 19.94
N ASN A 649 -14.73 -17.63 20.12
CA ASN A 649 -15.30 -17.20 21.39
C ASN A 649 -16.74 -17.69 21.52
N ARG A 650 -16.95 -18.82 22.19
CA ARG A 650 -18.27 -19.42 22.36
C ARG A 650 -19.26 -18.55 23.13
N ALA A 651 -18.77 -17.68 24.01
CA ALA A 651 -19.59 -16.77 24.80
C ALA A 651 -20.34 -15.73 23.94
N THR A 652 -19.70 -15.25 22.87
CA THR A 652 -20.25 -14.17 22.01
C THR A 652 -20.54 -14.59 20.58
N GLN A 653 -19.91 -15.67 20.09
CA GLN A 653 -20.02 -16.14 18.71
C GLN A 653 -20.63 -17.55 18.60
N GLY A 654 -20.74 -18.29 19.70
CA GLY A 654 -21.37 -19.62 19.73
C GLY A 654 -22.89 -19.53 19.57
N LEU A 655 -23.41 -19.95 18.42
CA LEU A 655 -24.85 -19.98 18.14
C LEU A 655 -25.45 -21.32 18.55
N TYR A 656 -26.09 -21.34 19.71
CA TYR A 656 -26.60 -22.56 20.33
C TYR A 656 -28.12 -22.64 20.31
N PRO A 657 -28.70 -23.85 20.18
CA PRO A 657 -30.14 -24.06 20.34
C PRO A 657 -30.65 -23.44 21.65
N ALA A 658 -31.62 -22.53 21.57
CA ALA A 658 -32.09 -21.81 22.76
C ALA A 658 -32.91 -22.72 23.70
N GLY A 659 -33.72 -23.64 23.14
CA GLY A 659 -34.65 -24.45 23.94
C GLY A 659 -35.55 -23.55 24.80
N ASP A 660 -35.71 -23.91 26.06
CA ASP A 660 -36.46 -23.17 27.08
C ASP A 660 -35.58 -22.24 27.94
N VAL A 661 -34.35 -21.92 27.52
CA VAL A 661 -33.40 -21.14 28.32
C VAL A 661 -33.91 -19.75 28.75
N PHE A 662 -34.80 -19.15 27.96
CA PHE A 662 -35.42 -17.85 28.26
C PHE A 662 -36.66 -17.95 29.15
N LEU A 663 -37.06 -19.15 29.60
CA LEU A 663 -38.31 -19.37 30.35
C LEU A 663 -38.48 -18.42 31.55
N PRO A 664 -37.46 -18.18 32.41
CA PRO A 664 -37.62 -17.23 33.51
C PRO A 664 -37.95 -15.81 33.05
N PHE A 665 -37.34 -15.36 31.95
CA PHE A 665 -37.58 -14.04 31.36
C PHE A 665 -38.96 -13.96 30.69
N ILE A 666 -39.37 -15.01 29.98
CA ILE A 666 -40.67 -15.05 29.29
C ILE A 666 -41.82 -15.11 30.29
N LEU A 667 -41.73 -15.93 31.34
CA LEU A 667 -42.76 -15.95 32.38
C LEU A 667 -42.89 -14.60 33.09
N ALA A 668 -41.77 -13.91 33.31
CA ALA A 668 -41.79 -12.55 33.86
C ALA A 668 -42.48 -11.55 32.92
N GLN A 669 -42.34 -11.71 31.60
CA GLN A 669 -42.93 -10.80 30.62
C GLN A 669 -44.44 -11.01 30.43
N PHE A 670 -44.93 -12.25 30.56
CA PHE A 670 -46.31 -12.65 30.27
C PHE A 670 -47.10 -13.03 31.53
N ASP A 671 -46.79 -12.42 32.67
CA ASP A 671 -47.50 -12.61 33.95
C ASP A 671 -47.68 -14.09 34.36
N GLY A 672 -46.67 -14.93 34.08
CA GLY A 672 -46.66 -16.35 34.40
C GLY A 672 -47.38 -17.26 33.40
N GLU A 673 -47.96 -16.72 32.32
CA GLU A 673 -48.58 -17.51 31.25
C GLU A 673 -47.64 -17.67 30.05
N LEU A 674 -47.58 -18.87 29.47
CA LEU A 674 -46.77 -19.11 28.26
C LEU A 674 -47.58 -18.73 27.01
N PRO A 675 -47.13 -17.72 26.22
CA PRO A 675 -47.79 -17.38 24.97
C PRO A 675 -47.59 -18.50 23.93
N GLY A 676 -48.53 -18.62 22.99
CA GLY A 676 -48.38 -19.57 21.87
C GLY A 676 -47.18 -19.24 20.97
N ASP A 677 -46.62 -20.25 20.31
CA ASP A 677 -45.34 -20.17 19.59
C ASP A 677 -45.24 -19.00 18.58
N SER A 678 -46.32 -18.71 17.86
CA SER A 678 -46.35 -17.59 16.90
C SER A 678 -46.24 -16.22 17.58
N ASN A 679 -46.87 -16.06 18.75
CA ASN A 679 -46.80 -14.82 19.53
C ASN A 679 -45.42 -14.68 20.19
N LEU A 680 -44.85 -15.78 20.66
CA LEU A 680 -43.50 -15.80 21.24
C LEU A 680 -42.43 -15.45 20.21
N LEU A 681 -42.54 -16.00 18.99
CA LEU A 681 -41.64 -15.68 17.88
C LEU A 681 -41.76 -14.21 17.46
N ALA A 682 -42.99 -13.67 17.39
CA ALA A 682 -43.22 -12.24 17.14
C ALA A 682 -42.58 -11.37 18.24
N TYR A 683 -42.73 -11.76 19.50
CA TYR A 683 -42.12 -11.04 20.62
C TYR A 683 -40.59 -11.03 20.55
N TYR A 684 -39.93 -12.15 20.25
CA TYR A 684 -38.46 -12.15 20.09
C TYR A 684 -37.99 -11.23 18.97
N LYS A 685 -38.77 -11.12 17.90
CA LYS A 685 -38.49 -10.24 16.77
C LYS A 685 -38.65 -8.75 17.12
N GLU A 686 -39.64 -8.41 17.93
CA GLU A 686 -39.97 -7.02 18.27
C GLU A 686 -39.24 -6.48 19.51
N SER A 687 -39.02 -7.33 20.53
CA SER A 687 -38.34 -6.97 21.79
C SER A 687 -36.86 -6.62 21.62
N GLY A 688 -36.24 -7.09 20.52
CA GLY A 688 -34.81 -6.98 20.31
C GLY A 688 -33.98 -7.75 21.33
N LEU A 689 -34.55 -8.74 22.05
CA LEU A 689 -33.82 -9.59 23.00
C LEU A 689 -32.67 -10.36 22.31
N LEU A 690 -32.92 -10.81 21.08
CA LEU A 690 -31.95 -11.55 20.27
C LEU A 690 -31.14 -10.66 19.31
N ARG A 691 -31.17 -9.34 19.51
CA ARG A 691 -30.27 -8.43 18.78
C ARG A 691 -28.82 -8.70 19.21
N ALA A 692 -27.88 -8.60 18.29
CA ALA A 692 -26.45 -8.67 18.62
C ALA A 692 -26.10 -7.57 19.65
N PRO A 693 -25.65 -7.92 20.87
CA PRO A 693 -25.33 -6.92 21.88
C PRO A 693 -24.12 -6.08 21.47
N ALA A 694 -24.18 -4.76 21.67
CA ALA A 694 -23.05 -3.89 21.38
C ALA A 694 -22.01 -3.98 22.51
N ILE A 695 -20.92 -4.70 22.25
CA ILE A 695 -19.79 -4.89 23.17
C ILE A 695 -18.47 -4.78 22.39
N ALA A 696 -17.36 -4.47 23.06
CA ALA A 696 -16.01 -4.42 22.49
C ALA A 696 -15.44 -5.83 22.18
N LEU A 697 -16.24 -6.68 21.54
CA LEU A 697 -15.91 -8.03 21.11
C LEU A 697 -16.67 -8.36 19.81
N PRO A 698 -16.13 -9.23 18.95
CA PRO A 698 -16.91 -9.82 17.86
C PRO A 698 -18.09 -10.62 18.39
N VAL A 699 -19.28 -10.35 17.86
CA VAL A 699 -20.53 -11.01 18.21
C VAL A 699 -21.10 -11.66 16.96
N ALA A 700 -21.66 -12.87 17.08
CA ALA A 700 -22.33 -13.50 15.95
C ALA A 700 -23.63 -12.74 15.59
N GLU A 701 -23.78 -12.38 14.32
CA GLU A 701 -25.01 -11.85 13.75
C GLU A 701 -25.77 -12.96 13.01
N ARG A 702 -27.12 -12.94 13.06
CA ARG A 702 -27.97 -13.94 12.40
C ARG A 702 -29.28 -13.31 11.94
N ASP A 703 -29.83 -13.89 10.87
CA ASP A 703 -31.23 -13.72 10.48
C ASP A 703 -32.18 -14.46 11.45
N PHE A 704 -33.31 -13.83 11.77
CA PHE A 704 -34.35 -14.41 12.61
C PHE A 704 -34.97 -15.66 11.95
N PRO A 705 -35.17 -16.77 12.69
CA PRO A 705 -35.81 -17.96 12.15
C PRO A 705 -37.31 -17.75 11.88
N ASN A 706 -37.87 -18.57 11.00
CA ASN A 706 -39.32 -18.60 10.74
C ASN A 706 -40.08 -19.46 11.76
N GLU A 707 -39.41 -20.44 12.37
CA GLU A 707 -39.98 -21.39 13.32
C GLU A 707 -39.25 -21.31 14.67
N LEU A 708 -39.97 -21.50 15.77
CA LEU A 708 -39.44 -21.39 17.12
C LEU A 708 -38.44 -22.52 17.45
N GLU A 709 -38.62 -23.69 16.86
CA GLU A 709 -37.72 -24.85 17.05
C GLU A 709 -36.30 -24.57 16.54
N ASP A 710 -36.15 -23.68 15.56
CA ASP A 710 -34.86 -23.28 14.98
C ASP A 710 -34.21 -22.08 15.70
N LEU A 711 -34.76 -21.67 16.85
CA LEU A 711 -34.26 -20.55 17.63
C LEU A 711 -32.88 -20.86 18.21
N ARG A 712 -31.91 -20.00 17.90
CA ARG A 712 -30.57 -20.05 18.48
C ARG A 712 -30.27 -18.76 19.20
N ALA A 713 -29.54 -18.87 20.30
CA ALA A 713 -29.07 -17.74 21.09
C ALA A 713 -27.57 -17.88 21.36
N ILE A 714 -26.91 -16.74 21.51
CA ILE A 714 -25.56 -16.69 22.05
C ILE A 714 -25.62 -16.60 23.59
N PRO A 715 -24.66 -17.18 24.33
CA PRO A 715 -24.65 -17.10 25.79
C PRO A 715 -24.72 -15.68 26.34
N LEU A 716 -24.11 -14.70 25.65
CA LEU A 716 -24.19 -13.29 26.03
C LEU A 716 -25.62 -12.72 26.00
N GLN A 717 -26.47 -13.15 25.06
CA GLN A 717 -27.87 -12.73 25.00
C GLN A 717 -28.68 -13.35 26.15
N VAL A 718 -28.39 -14.61 26.46
CA VAL A 718 -29.05 -15.33 27.55
C VAL A 718 -28.73 -14.69 28.90
N VAL A 719 -27.46 -14.33 29.15
CA VAL A 719 -27.09 -13.70 30.44
C VAL A 719 -27.67 -12.30 30.58
N LEU A 720 -27.87 -11.57 29.47
CA LEU A 720 -28.55 -10.28 29.48
C LEU A 720 -30.04 -10.40 29.83
N ALA A 721 -30.71 -11.45 29.35
CA ALA A 721 -32.08 -11.76 29.78
C ALA A 721 -32.12 -12.13 31.26
N ALA A 722 -31.18 -12.95 31.73
CA ALA A 722 -31.05 -13.30 33.15
C ALA A 722 -30.76 -12.09 34.05
N ALA A 723 -29.97 -11.13 33.56
CA ALA A 723 -29.69 -9.88 34.24
C ALA A 723 -30.98 -9.07 34.45
N ALA A 724 -31.87 -9.00 33.46
CA ALA A 724 -33.16 -8.33 33.63
C ALA A 724 -34.01 -8.96 34.74
N VAL A 725 -34.03 -10.29 34.85
CA VAL A 725 -34.76 -10.98 35.94
C VAL A 725 -34.17 -10.62 37.32
N SER A 726 -32.86 -10.44 37.42
CA SER A 726 -32.16 -10.10 38.68
C SER A 726 -32.03 -8.60 38.95
N ASN A 727 -32.36 -7.74 37.98
CA ASN A 727 -32.15 -6.29 38.02
C ASN A 727 -33.45 -5.54 37.69
N GLU A 728 -34.53 -5.87 38.42
CA GLU A 728 -35.81 -5.16 38.35
C GLU A 728 -36.38 -4.99 36.92
N GLY A 729 -36.11 -5.94 36.04
CA GLY A 729 -36.59 -5.96 34.66
C GLY A 729 -35.77 -5.13 33.66
N VAL A 730 -34.63 -4.57 34.08
CA VAL A 730 -33.74 -3.77 33.24
C VAL A 730 -32.62 -4.63 32.65
N ILE A 731 -32.52 -4.65 31.32
CA ILE A 731 -31.36 -5.21 30.62
C ILE A 731 -30.24 -4.15 30.65
N PRO A 732 -29.08 -4.43 31.29
CA PRO A 732 -27.96 -3.51 31.30
C PRO A 732 -27.24 -3.49 29.95
N ALA A 733 -26.46 -2.44 29.69
CA ALA A 733 -25.56 -2.40 28.54
C ALA A 733 -24.29 -3.22 28.85
N PRO A 734 -24.00 -4.31 28.11
CA PRO A 734 -22.86 -5.16 28.42
C PRO A 734 -21.54 -4.43 28.16
N ARG A 735 -20.60 -4.52 29.11
CA ARG A 735 -19.28 -3.91 28.99
C ARG A 735 -18.18 -4.83 29.52
N ILE A 736 -17.08 -4.89 28.77
CA ILE A 736 -15.87 -5.64 29.16
C ILE A 736 -14.64 -4.74 29.26
N ALA A 737 -14.46 -3.77 28.36
CA ALA A 737 -13.44 -2.73 28.49
C ALA A 737 -14.02 -1.54 29.26
N THR A 738 -13.48 -1.24 30.44
CA THR A 738 -14.09 -0.30 31.40
C THR A 738 -13.34 1.02 31.47
N ALA A 739 -12.01 1.03 31.35
CA ALA A 739 -11.22 2.24 31.43
C ALA A 739 -9.94 2.17 30.61
N VAL A 740 -9.39 3.33 30.26
CA VAL A 740 -8.08 3.47 29.61
C VAL A 740 -7.17 4.36 30.46
N ASN A 741 -5.91 3.98 30.61
CA ASN A 741 -4.94 4.74 31.38
C ASN A 741 -4.24 5.76 30.48
N THR A 742 -4.49 7.04 30.72
CA THR A 742 -3.86 8.15 29.98
C THR A 742 -2.75 8.79 30.81
N LEU A 743 -1.72 9.32 30.14
CA LEU A 743 -0.60 9.98 30.81
C LEU A 743 -1.01 11.26 31.58
N GLU A 744 -2.04 11.97 31.12
CA GLU A 744 -2.45 13.27 31.70
C GLU A 744 -3.49 13.13 32.81
N GLN A 745 -4.45 12.21 32.67
CA GLN A 745 -5.62 12.12 33.55
C GLN A 745 -5.69 10.80 34.34
N GLY A 746 -4.75 9.87 34.10
CA GLY A 746 -4.82 8.52 34.64
C GLY A 746 -5.96 7.72 34.01
N TRP A 747 -6.64 6.91 34.82
CA TRP A 747 -7.74 6.04 34.37
C TRP A 747 -9.00 6.85 34.00
N ILE A 748 -9.32 6.87 32.72
CA ILE A 748 -10.55 7.45 32.17
C ILE A 748 -11.52 6.31 31.87
N VAL A 749 -12.75 6.41 32.39
CA VAL A 749 -13.81 5.43 32.15
C VAL A 749 -14.26 5.49 30.69
N LEU A 750 -14.34 4.33 30.04
CA LEU A 750 -14.88 4.19 28.69
C LEU A 750 -16.42 4.14 28.77
N PRO A 751 -17.14 4.87 27.91
CA PRO A 751 -18.59 4.79 27.87
C PRO A 751 -19.05 3.40 27.40
N ALA A 752 -20.20 2.95 27.91
CA ALA A 752 -20.87 1.77 27.36
C ALA A 752 -21.26 2.03 25.90
N LEU A 753 -21.26 0.98 25.07
CA LEU A 753 -21.56 1.09 23.64
C LEU A 753 -23.07 1.11 23.36
N ASP A 754 -23.88 0.74 24.35
CA ASP A 754 -25.35 0.79 24.32
C ASP A 754 -25.89 1.41 25.61
N ASN A 755 -27.20 1.63 25.67
CA ASN A 755 -27.89 2.10 26.86
C ASN A 755 -28.67 0.95 27.53
N ALA A 756 -28.79 1.03 28.85
CA ALA A 756 -29.70 0.14 29.59
C ALA A 756 -31.14 0.38 29.14
N ARG A 757 -31.95 -0.69 29.09
CA ARG A 757 -33.35 -0.63 28.67
C ARG A 757 -34.23 -1.45 29.59
N GLU A 758 -35.39 -0.90 29.93
CA GLU A 758 -36.44 -1.64 30.62
C GLU A 758 -37.06 -2.64 29.65
N ALA A 759 -37.06 -3.91 30.02
CA ALA A 759 -37.57 -5.00 29.19
C ALA A 759 -38.78 -5.69 29.81
N ILE A 760 -38.81 -5.79 31.15
CA ILE A 760 -39.89 -6.42 31.92
C ILE A 760 -40.31 -5.45 33.04
N PRO A 761 -41.59 -5.41 33.45
CA PRO A 761 -41.98 -4.68 34.65
C PRO A 761 -41.26 -5.19 35.91
N ALA A 762 -40.76 -4.27 36.74
CA ALA A 762 -39.98 -4.61 37.94
C ALA A 762 -40.67 -5.61 38.88
N ARG A 763 -42.00 -5.52 39.03
CA ARG A 763 -42.78 -6.46 39.85
C ARG A 763 -42.70 -7.88 39.30
N ALA A 764 -42.89 -8.04 37.99
CA ALA A 764 -42.93 -9.35 37.36
C ALA A 764 -41.53 -10.00 37.31
N ALA A 765 -40.47 -9.20 37.17
CA ALA A 765 -39.10 -9.67 37.31
C ALA A 765 -38.82 -10.26 38.72
N LYS A 766 -39.30 -9.58 39.78
CA LYS A 766 -39.16 -10.06 41.17
C LYS A 766 -39.92 -11.37 41.41
N GLU A 767 -41.17 -11.43 40.96
CA GLU A 767 -42.01 -12.64 41.09
C GLU A 767 -41.40 -13.83 40.33
N ALA A 768 -40.87 -13.60 39.13
CA ALA A 768 -40.17 -14.63 38.37
C ALA A 768 -38.90 -15.10 39.08
N ALA A 769 -38.03 -14.19 39.53
CA ALA A 769 -36.82 -14.56 40.28
C ALA A 769 -37.15 -15.45 41.49
N LEU A 770 -38.18 -15.12 42.26
CA LEU A 770 -38.62 -15.90 43.43
C LEU A 770 -39.16 -17.30 43.05
N SER A 771 -39.84 -17.43 41.91
CA SER A 771 -40.39 -18.72 41.46
C SER A 771 -39.34 -19.77 41.06
N PHE A 772 -38.13 -19.31 40.70
CA PHE A 772 -37.01 -20.16 40.27
C PHE A 772 -35.97 -20.40 41.39
N ILE A 773 -36.30 -20.08 42.64
CA ILE A 773 -35.45 -20.43 43.80
C ILE A 773 -35.79 -21.85 44.25
N HIS A 774 -34.79 -22.73 44.25
CA HIS A 774 -34.93 -24.08 44.79
C HIS A 774 -34.64 -24.13 46.29
N ALA A 775 -35.23 -25.10 46.99
CA ALA A 775 -35.12 -25.21 48.44
C ALA A 775 -33.67 -25.47 48.88
N GLY A 776 -33.07 -24.49 49.57
CA GLY A 776 -31.70 -24.56 50.09
C GLY A 776 -30.66 -23.77 49.27
N ASP A 777 -31.04 -23.22 48.12
CA ASP A 777 -30.15 -22.41 47.28
C ASP A 777 -30.23 -20.92 47.66
N ALA A 778 -29.10 -20.22 47.57
CA ALA A 778 -28.99 -18.77 47.83
C ALA A 778 -29.30 -17.90 46.60
N PHE A 779 -29.61 -18.51 45.46
CA PHE A 779 -29.82 -17.87 44.17
C PHE A 779 -30.94 -18.59 43.40
N TRP A 780 -31.53 -17.92 42.41
CA TRP A 780 -32.49 -18.55 41.52
C TRP A 780 -31.75 -19.19 40.34
N SER A 781 -32.24 -20.32 39.84
CA SER A 781 -31.64 -20.97 38.68
C SER A 781 -32.64 -21.74 37.84
N HIS A 782 -32.31 -21.92 36.57
CA HIS A 782 -33.08 -22.71 35.61
C HIS A 782 -32.13 -23.45 34.68
N ALA A 783 -32.27 -24.78 34.62
CA ALA A 783 -31.56 -25.63 33.69
C ALA A 783 -32.45 -25.93 32.48
N ALA A 784 -31.91 -25.73 31.29
CA ALA A 784 -32.61 -25.86 30.02
C ALA A 784 -31.81 -26.76 29.06
N ARG A 785 -32.51 -27.42 28.13
CA ARG A 785 -31.86 -28.25 27.10
C ARG A 785 -32.36 -27.86 25.72
N GLY A 786 -31.44 -27.39 24.88
CA GLY A 786 -31.72 -27.08 23.48
C GLY A 786 -31.21 -28.18 22.55
N VAL A 787 -32.03 -28.58 21.57
CA VAL A 787 -31.65 -29.58 20.55
C VAL A 787 -32.11 -29.07 19.18
N ILE A 788 -31.17 -28.88 18.25
CA ILE A 788 -31.46 -28.63 16.83
C ILE A 788 -30.59 -29.55 15.98
N GLY A 789 -31.24 -30.43 15.21
CA GLY A 789 -30.54 -31.41 14.38
C GLY A 789 -29.67 -32.35 15.22
N LYS A 790 -28.34 -32.25 15.07
CA LYS A 790 -27.34 -33.03 15.83
C LYS A 790 -26.70 -32.26 16.98
N THR A 791 -27.01 -30.97 17.13
CA THR A 791 -26.40 -30.12 18.15
C THR A 791 -27.29 -30.13 19.40
N THR A 792 -26.73 -30.65 20.49
CA THR A 792 -27.34 -30.61 21.83
C THR A 792 -26.57 -29.61 22.68
N VAL A 793 -27.27 -28.73 23.39
CA VAL A 793 -26.67 -27.82 24.37
C VAL A 793 -27.45 -27.88 25.67
N ASN A 794 -26.71 -28.01 26.77
CA ASN A 794 -27.24 -27.89 28.12
C ASN A 794 -26.92 -26.51 28.66
N TRP A 795 -27.96 -25.81 29.05
CA TRP A 795 -27.89 -24.47 29.61
C TRP A 795 -28.15 -24.50 31.11
N LEU A 796 -27.46 -23.63 31.84
CA LEU A 796 -27.88 -23.18 33.15
C LEU A 796 -27.90 -21.66 33.13
N VAL A 797 -29.01 -21.09 33.57
CA VAL A 797 -29.16 -19.67 33.86
C VAL A 797 -29.36 -19.50 35.35
N ALA A 798 -28.66 -18.56 35.96
CA ALA A 798 -28.81 -18.26 37.38
C ALA A 798 -28.66 -16.77 37.66
N GLY A 799 -29.16 -16.31 38.80
CA GLY A 799 -28.99 -14.94 39.24
C GLY A 799 -29.33 -14.71 40.70
N THR A 800 -29.01 -13.53 41.21
CA THR A 800 -29.28 -13.16 42.60
C THR A 800 -30.78 -12.95 42.85
N PRO A 801 -31.30 -13.27 44.04
CA PRO A 801 -32.68 -12.99 44.40
C PRO A 801 -32.92 -11.48 44.58
N PRO A 802 -34.19 -11.02 44.52
CA PRO A 802 -34.53 -9.60 44.67
C PRO A 802 -34.08 -8.96 45.99
N ASP A 803 -33.99 -9.76 47.06
CA ASP A 803 -33.65 -9.28 48.42
C ASP A 803 -32.13 -9.30 48.69
N TRP A 804 -31.32 -9.61 47.68
CA TRP A 804 -29.86 -9.63 47.77
C TRP A 804 -29.31 -8.25 48.12
N GLN A 805 -28.47 -8.18 49.15
CA GLN A 805 -27.92 -6.91 49.64
C GLN A 805 -26.66 -6.46 48.89
N GLY A 806 -26.02 -7.36 48.13
CA GLY A 806 -24.84 -7.05 47.31
C GLY A 806 -25.21 -6.58 45.90
N ALA A 807 -24.20 -6.42 45.04
CA ALA A 807 -24.44 -6.15 43.62
C ALA A 807 -25.22 -7.32 42.99
N PRO A 808 -26.28 -7.06 42.21
CA PRO A 808 -27.04 -8.13 41.58
C PRO A 808 -26.19 -8.79 40.49
N LEU A 809 -26.26 -10.12 40.40
CA LEU A 809 -25.44 -10.92 39.49
C LEU A 809 -26.32 -11.78 38.60
N ALA A 810 -25.83 -12.03 37.39
CA ALA A 810 -26.40 -13.00 36.46
C ALA A 810 -25.31 -13.90 35.89
N LEU A 811 -25.62 -15.18 35.78
CA LEU A 811 -24.70 -16.23 35.34
C LEU A 811 -25.36 -17.09 34.27
N VAL A 812 -24.59 -17.42 33.23
CA VAL A 812 -24.96 -18.41 32.23
C VAL A 812 -23.84 -19.40 32.02
N VAL A 813 -24.18 -20.68 31.94
CA VAL A 813 -23.32 -21.78 31.51
C VAL A 813 -23.96 -22.45 30.31
N ALA A 814 -23.20 -22.61 29.22
CA ALA A 814 -23.64 -23.32 28.02
C ALA A 814 -22.63 -24.43 27.72
N LEU A 815 -23.06 -25.69 27.77
CA LEU A 815 -22.21 -26.85 27.48
C LEU A 815 -22.74 -27.61 26.26
N GLU A 816 -21.86 -27.94 25.33
CA GLU A 816 -22.14 -28.75 24.13
C GLU A 816 -22.15 -30.27 24.44
N ASP A 817 -21.99 -30.66 25.71
CA ASP A 817 -21.97 -32.05 26.16
C ASP A 817 -23.39 -32.58 26.46
N ASP A 818 -23.56 -33.90 26.44
CA ASP A 818 -24.84 -34.58 26.74
C ASP A 818 -25.17 -34.69 28.24
N SER A 819 -24.46 -33.99 29.14
CA SER A 819 -24.66 -34.07 30.60
C SER A 819 -25.28 -32.79 31.19
N PRO A 820 -26.62 -32.73 31.38
CA PRO A 820 -27.29 -31.60 32.02
C PRO A 820 -26.76 -31.31 33.44
N ALA A 821 -26.43 -32.37 34.20
CA ALA A 821 -25.94 -32.25 35.57
C ALA A 821 -24.58 -31.51 35.66
N ALA A 822 -23.77 -31.56 34.59
CA ALA A 822 -22.50 -30.84 34.55
C ALA A 822 -22.72 -29.32 34.53
N ALA A 823 -23.64 -28.83 33.70
CA ALA A 823 -23.94 -27.39 33.60
C ALA A 823 -24.43 -26.83 34.94
N THR A 824 -25.38 -27.53 35.59
CA THR A 824 -25.90 -27.16 36.92
C THR A 824 -24.81 -27.14 37.98
N ARG A 825 -23.96 -28.18 38.05
CA ARG A 825 -22.88 -28.26 39.03
C ARG A 825 -21.87 -27.14 38.85
N ILE A 826 -21.44 -26.89 37.61
CA ILE A 826 -20.46 -25.84 37.28
C ILE A 826 -20.99 -24.47 37.71
N GLY A 827 -22.20 -24.12 37.28
CA GLY A 827 -22.74 -22.81 37.58
C GLY A 827 -23.10 -22.62 39.06
N ALA A 828 -23.63 -23.64 39.73
CA ALA A 828 -23.86 -23.57 41.18
C ALA A 828 -22.55 -23.39 41.96
N THR A 829 -21.47 -24.07 41.55
CA THR A 829 -20.15 -23.93 42.18
C THR A 829 -19.61 -22.52 42.01
N LEU A 830 -19.68 -21.96 40.80
CA LEU A 830 -19.21 -20.60 40.52
C LEU A 830 -20.07 -19.54 41.23
N MET A 831 -21.39 -19.69 41.22
CA MET A 831 -22.30 -18.76 41.89
C MET A 831 -22.06 -18.75 43.41
N ASN A 832 -21.95 -19.93 44.03
CA ASN A 832 -21.61 -20.02 45.46
C ASN A 832 -20.22 -19.44 45.77
N ALA A 833 -19.24 -19.60 44.87
CA ALA A 833 -17.92 -19.02 45.07
C ALA A 833 -17.94 -17.49 45.07
N VAL A 834 -18.86 -16.87 44.31
CA VAL A 834 -19.01 -15.41 44.24
C VAL A 834 -19.84 -14.88 45.40
N LEU A 835 -20.93 -15.56 45.77
CA LEU A 835 -21.82 -15.13 46.86
C LEU A 835 -21.19 -15.27 48.25
N ASN A 836 -20.18 -16.11 48.41
CA ASN A 836 -19.46 -16.31 49.68
C ASN A 836 -18.25 -15.37 49.85
N ARG A 837 -17.97 -14.49 48.87
CA ARG A 837 -16.98 -13.41 48.98
C ARG A 837 -17.64 -12.14 49.48
#